data_AF-A0A5J4VZT9-F1
#
_entry.id   AF-A0A5J4VZT9-F1
#
_cell.length_a   1.000
_cell.length_b   1.000
_cell.length_c   1.000
_cell.angle_alpha   90.00
_cell.angle_beta   90.00
_cell.angle_gamma   90.00
#
_symmetry.space_group_name_H-M   'P 1'
#
loop_
_entity.id
_entity.type
_entity.pdbx_description
1 polymer ?
#
loop_
_entity_poly.entity_id
_entity_poly.type
_entity_poly.pdbx_seq_one_letter_code
_entity_poly.pdbx_strand_id
1 'polypeptide(L)'
;MINISAIRCKAQSDTSNDIPPTGYGRGIFLTGYGDYNLLTRLLDFRNMKFDGNTADKAGQTMYVAMTKVVEWRKEGTAGEYVKGNYSDGISSQNELYGIPVDSVTFDSYSLIQINELQNRLQYYWNVNRDEYYVRSNGSDQQSCNSSNPFISQTDTTRTFRNYPLDNTQLSTILIKASGGFNITGKAVFQLINFSLENSQQQQDTHPGIYGLSDAAQIDLQDCQFHMQNAGLYIRKCLVCTFLGEFNQPGSLIISDCKFENITKFGEINAGAQDTNGGAIYTEMFYANALIKITRTIIQQCEAQNGGGLYSKNIIAGNLELDQSCQFKQCKATSGNGGGIYAEIQSQETSTGFGGGIFICVRDTFRQSTQYFDLKGMKIYNNSASKAGQSFSQGGNAIRILNNGSYPITSTIKGCQFNSISSTDDSYGQGGSAIFIENNIINQQLYQNSLKQGGAIWVKLINGNQMTIYDIQIMNCSSENNGGGIYAETYDNSLLSLSGDIMFDNCTSLGLDGSGGGIYIEMNQPMGNIQITGNITFKNCKCESSGGGLCIIYHGQGFSTLIAGNFTFQGCTVMEYGGGIYINAELASQFEFNINDSLIQECVAKENSTLTYPTGYGGGIFLSGSGDYDQSTKRLDFIGMKIYNYSADKGGQSLYVAMTQLTELCKYDIAGDDLLLEKLYTPTKYRNLQSYRYQHFKQQKPN
;
A
#
# COMPACT_ATOMS: atom_id res chain seq x y z
N MET A 1 41.36 -2.14 -40.00
CA MET A 1 41.00 -3.27 -39.12
C MET A 1 41.08 -4.55 -39.93
N ILE A 2 41.87 -5.52 -39.49
CA ILE A 2 41.91 -6.86 -40.08
C ILE A 2 41.08 -7.76 -39.17
N ASN A 3 39.97 -8.32 -39.68
CA ASN A 3 39.19 -9.30 -38.93
C ASN A 3 39.93 -10.65 -38.98
N ILE A 4 40.79 -10.88 -38.00
CA ILE A 4 41.45 -12.18 -37.80
C ILE A 4 40.53 -13.05 -36.94
N SER A 5 40.44 -14.34 -37.25
CA SER A 5 39.62 -15.30 -36.51
C SER A 5 40.33 -16.64 -36.41
N ALA A 6 40.32 -17.24 -35.21
CA ALA A 6 40.86 -18.57 -34.96
C ALA A 6 39.70 -19.49 -34.59
N ILE A 7 39.32 -20.37 -35.53
CA ILE A 7 38.10 -21.18 -35.45
C ILE A 7 38.47 -22.65 -35.68
N ARG A 8 38.25 -23.51 -34.68
CA ARG A 8 38.35 -24.99 -34.73
C ARG A 8 39.72 -25.67 -35.06
N CYS A 9 40.81 -24.98 -35.43
CA CYS A 9 42.20 -25.53 -35.63
C CYS A 9 42.72 -26.29 -34.38
N LYS A 10 43.63 -27.30 -34.39
CA LYS A 10 44.03 -28.08 -33.15
C LYS A 10 45.48 -27.92 -32.61
N ALA A 11 45.63 -27.95 -31.27
CA ALA A 11 46.86 -28.30 -30.53
C ALA A 11 46.72 -29.63 -29.76
N GLN A 12 47.71 -30.51 -29.87
CA GLN A 12 47.76 -31.82 -29.21
C GLN A 12 49.01 -31.95 -28.33
N SER A 13 48.96 -32.75 -27.26
CA SER A 13 50.15 -33.06 -26.45
C SER A 13 50.83 -34.34 -26.91
N ASP A 14 52.15 -34.29 -27.11
CA ASP A 14 53.00 -35.47 -27.20
C ASP A 14 53.21 -36.03 -25.79
N THR A 15 52.72 -37.25 -25.55
CA THR A 15 52.87 -37.95 -24.26
C THR A 15 54.17 -38.75 -24.16
N SER A 16 55.02 -38.71 -25.18
CA SER A 16 56.34 -39.36 -25.18
C SER A 16 57.48 -38.45 -24.73
N ASN A 17 57.28 -37.11 -24.74
CA ASN A 17 58.23 -36.12 -24.24
C ASN A 17 57.49 -34.98 -23.52
N ASP A 18 57.71 -34.81 -22.22
CA ASP A 18 57.13 -33.72 -21.43
C ASP A 18 57.89 -32.38 -21.57
N ILE A 19 59.09 -32.40 -22.16
CA ILE A 19 59.98 -31.23 -22.32
C ILE A 19 60.52 -31.21 -23.76
N PRO A 20 60.31 -30.13 -24.55
CA PRO A 20 59.54 -28.94 -24.21
C PRO A 20 58.02 -29.23 -24.15
N PRO A 21 57.23 -28.42 -23.42
CA PRO A 21 55.81 -28.68 -23.19
C PRO A 21 54.97 -28.57 -24.47
N THR A 22 54.00 -29.48 -24.64
CA THR A 22 53.11 -29.51 -25.81
C THR A 22 51.62 -29.55 -25.42
N GLY A 23 50.74 -29.13 -26.34
CA GLY A 23 49.28 -29.19 -26.16
C GLY A 23 48.60 -27.94 -25.56
N TYR A 24 49.22 -26.77 -25.66
CA TYR A 24 48.72 -25.48 -25.16
C TYR A 24 48.35 -24.51 -26.30
N GLY A 25 47.47 -23.52 -26.05
CA GLY A 25 47.33 -22.33 -26.90
C GLY A 25 46.82 -22.59 -28.33
N ARG A 26 45.72 -23.34 -28.47
CA ARG A 26 45.27 -23.88 -29.77
C ARG A 26 44.88 -22.86 -30.85
N GLY A 27 44.42 -21.67 -30.48
CA GLY A 27 44.17 -20.56 -31.40
C GLY A 27 45.37 -19.63 -31.53
N ILE A 28 45.99 -19.29 -30.41
CA ILE A 28 47.25 -18.55 -30.30
C ILE A 28 48.10 -19.14 -29.15
N PHE A 29 49.36 -19.46 -29.42
CA PHE A 29 50.39 -19.56 -28.40
C PHE A 29 51.34 -18.38 -28.56
N LEU A 30 51.42 -17.52 -27.55
CA LEU A 30 52.23 -16.30 -27.57
C LEU A 30 53.39 -16.43 -26.59
N THR A 31 54.62 -16.33 -27.10
CA THR A 31 55.84 -16.28 -26.29
C THR A 31 56.94 -15.47 -26.98
N GLY A 32 58.05 -15.22 -26.28
CA GLY A 32 59.18 -14.47 -26.79
C GLY A 32 60.36 -14.40 -25.81
N TYR A 33 61.39 -13.66 -26.22
CA TYR A 33 62.59 -13.37 -25.44
C TYR A 33 62.54 -11.93 -24.93
N GLY A 34 62.81 -11.75 -23.62
CA GLY A 34 62.84 -10.43 -22.98
C GLY A 34 61.47 -9.87 -22.58
N ASP A 35 61.49 -8.70 -21.93
CA ASP A 35 60.29 -8.06 -21.40
C ASP A 35 59.48 -7.33 -22.49
N TYR A 36 58.17 -7.58 -22.53
CA TYR A 36 57.25 -6.84 -23.41
C TYR A 36 57.09 -5.38 -22.95
N ASN A 37 57.40 -4.43 -23.84
CA ASN A 37 57.23 -3.00 -23.58
C ASN A 37 55.78 -2.56 -23.79
N LEU A 38 55.07 -2.42 -22.67
CA LEU A 38 53.65 -2.02 -22.57
C LEU A 38 53.31 -0.76 -23.38
N LEU A 39 54.18 0.25 -23.37
CA LEU A 39 53.95 1.54 -24.05
C LEU A 39 53.78 1.40 -25.57
N THR A 40 54.27 0.30 -26.16
CA THR A 40 54.20 0.08 -27.61
C THR A 40 52.81 -0.32 -28.09
N ARG A 41 51.97 -0.91 -27.22
CA ARG A 41 50.63 -1.45 -27.55
C ARG A 41 50.57 -2.33 -28.80
N LEU A 42 51.68 -3.01 -29.14
CA LEU A 42 51.79 -3.85 -30.33
C LEU A 42 50.96 -5.14 -30.22
N LEU A 43 50.68 -5.59 -28.99
CA LEU A 43 49.79 -6.71 -28.71
C LEU A 43 48.39 -6.19 -28.39
N ASP A 44 47.54 -6.09 -29.42
CA ASP A 44 46.13 -5.71 -29.35
C ASP A 44 45.26 -6.76 -30.04
N PHE A 45 44.58 -7.59 -29.24
CA PHE A 45 43.67 -8.63 -29.72
C PHE A 45 42.19 -8.20 -29.74
N ARG A 46 41.88 -6.91 -29.56
CA ARG A 46 40.50 -6.42 -29.62
C ARG A 46 39.86 -6.74 -30.97
N ASN A 47 38.59 -7.15 -30.94
CA ASN A 47 37.80 -7.61 -32.09
C ASN A 47 38.22 -8.97 -32.70
N MET A 48 39.24 -9.66 -32.16
CA MET A 48 39.55 -11.02 -32.60
C MET A 48 38.41 -11.98 -32.23
N LYS A 49 38.06 -12.90 -33.13
CA LYS A 49 37.03 -13.92 -32.90
C LYS A 49 37.63 -15.31 -32.68
N PHE A 50 37.25 -15.91 -31.58
CA PHE A 50 37.58 -17.27 -31.17
C PHE A 50 36.28 -18.10 -31.12
N ASP A 51 36.27 -19.26 -31.77
CA ASP A 51 35.12 -20.17 -31.78
C ASP A 51 35.56 -21.65 -31.89
N GLY A 52 34.95 -22.52 -31.08
CA GLY A 52 35.15 -23.96 -31.13
C GLY A 52 36.58 -24.46 -30.87
N ASN A 53 37.41 -23.74 -30.11
CA ASN A 53 38.78 -24.15 -29.80
C ASN A 53 38.89 -25.03 -28.52
N THR A 54 39.84 -25.97 -28.48
CA THR A 54 39.99 -27.11 -27.54
C THR A 54 41.45 -27.62 -27.45
N ALA A 55 42.27 -27.09 -26.53
CA ALA A 55 43.65 -27.55 -26.32
C ALA A 55 43.69 -28.79 -25.40
N ASP A 56 44.66 -29.70 -25.58
CA ASP A 56 44.79 -30.92 -24.77
C ASP A 56 45.23 -30.64 -23.32
N LYS A 57 45.89 -29.49 -23.05
CA LYS A 57 46.35 -29.08 -21.71
C LYS A 57 45.62 -27.83 -21.20
N ALA A 58 46.01 -26.64 -21.64
CA ALA A 58 45.44 -25.37 -21.17
C ALA A 58 45.48 -24.25 -22.24
N GLY A 59 44.69 -23.19 -22.03
CA GLY A 59 44.52 -22.11 -23.02
C GLY A 59 43.85 -22.65 -24.28
N GLN A 60 42.59 -23.10 -24.16
CA GLN A 60 41.84 -23.71 -25.25
C GLN A 60 41.77 -22.80 -26.49
N THR A 61 41.81 -21.49 -26.28
CA THR A 61 41.86 -20.45 -27.31
C THR A 61 43.24 -19.80 -27.36
N MET A 62 43.74 -19.26 -26.24
CA MET A 62 45.04 -18.58 -26.18
C MET A 62 45.82 -18.98 -24.93
N TYR A 63 47.12 -19.18 -25.12
CA TYR A 63 48.09 -19.37 -24.05
C TYR A 63 49.24 -18.36 -24.20
N VAL A 64 49.65 -17.74 -23.09
CA VAL A 64 50.66 -16.67 -23.08
C VAL A 64 51.78 -16.99 -22.10
N ALA A 65 52.99 -17.24 -22.61
CA ALA A 65 54.21 -17.40 -21.82
C ALA A 65 55.12 -16.19 -22.03
N MET A 66 55.01 -15.18 -21.17
CA MET A 66 55.95 -14.06 -21.11
C MET A 66 56.06 -13.50 -19.70
N THR A 67 57.25 -12.99 -19.34
CA THR A 67 57.55 -12.39 -18.02
C THR A 67 56.54 -11.34 -17.58
N LYS A 68 56.07 -10.50 -18.52
CA LYS A 68 55.16 -9.36 -18.29
C LYS A 68 53.67 -9.66 -18.47
N VAL A 69 53.24 -10.93 -18.40
CA VAL A 69 51.83 -11.30 -18.59
C VAL A 69 50.89 -10.66 -17.54
N VAL A 70 51.38 -10.46 -16.31
CA VAL A 70 50.60 -9.88 -15.20
C VAL A 70 50.45 -8.36 -15.31
N GLU A 71 51.39 -7.67 -15.96
CA GLU A 71 51.31 -6.25 -16.25
C GLU A 71 50.60 -5.96 -17.58
N TRP A 72 50.84 -6.72 -18.65
CA TRP A 72 50.16 -6.52 -19.95
C TRP A 72 48.65 -6.64 -19.83
N ARG A 73 48.15 -7.62 -19.06
CA ARG A 73 46.71 -7.75 -18.80
C ARG A 73 46.09 -6.56 -18.03
N LYS A 74 46.91 -5.68 -17.42
CA LYS A 74 46.47 -4.45 -16.73
C LYS A 74 46.41 -3.23 -17.67
N GLU A 75 46.92 -3.34 -18.90
CA GLU A 75 46.70 -2.31 -19.92
C GLU A 75 45.19 -2.23 -20.26
N GLY A 76 44.67 -1.00 -20.32
CA GLY A 76 43.27 -0.75 -20.65
C GLY A 76 42.27 -1.13 -19.55
N THR A 77 41.00 -1.18 -19.94
CA THR A 77 39.90 -1.51 -19.02
C THR A 77 39.60 -3.01 -19.07
N ALA A 78 39.60 -3.67 -17.91
CA ALA A 78 39.19 -5.07 -17.74
C ALA A 78 39.81 -6.07 -18.75
N GLY A 79 41.08 -5.90 -19.13
CA GLY A 79 41.79 -6.81 -20.04
C GLY A 79 41.38 -6.71 -21.51
N GLU A 80 40.82 -5.57 -21.96
CA GLU A 80 40.33 -5.36 -23.33
C GLU A 80 41.31 -5.82 -24.43
N TYR A 81 42.61 -5.54 -24.27
CA TYR A 81 43.67 -5.86 -25.25
C TYR A 81 43.94 -7.37 -25.41
N VAL A 82 43.42 -8.20 -24.50
CA VAL A 82 43.68 -9.65 -24.44
C VAL A 82 42.43 -10.48 -24.80
N LYS A 83 41.23 -9.95 -24.58
CA LYS A 83 39.97 -10.72 -24.63
C LYS A 83 39.50 -11.12 -26.01
N GLY A 84 39.64 -10.28 -27.04
CA GLY A 84 38.93 -10.49 -28.31
C GLY A 84 37.41 -10.54 -28.09
N ASN A 85 36.76 -11.66 -28.40
CA ASN A 85 35.35 -11.92 -28.09
C ASN A 85 35.13 -12.69 -26.76
N TYR A 86 36.18 -12.99 -25.99
CA TYR A 86 36.05 -13.61 -24.68
C TYR A 86 35.24 -12.73 -23.73
N SER A 87 34.13 -13.26 -23.22
CA SER A 87 33.19 -12.54 -22.38
C SER A 87 33.17 -13.15 -20.98
N ASP A 88 33.48 -12.34 -19.96
CA ASP A 88 33.60 -12.81 -18.58
C ASP A 88 32.27 -13.40 -18.08
N GLY A 89 32.29 -14.68 -17.70
CA GLY A 89 31.11 -15.40 -17.20
C GLY A 89 30.22 -16.02 -18.30
N ILE A 90 30.55 -15.82 -19.58
CA ILE A 90 29.88 -16.44 -20.73
C ILE A 90 30.84 -17.41 -21.45
N SER A 91 32.07 -16.98 -21.72
CA SER A 91 33.12 -17.80 -22.33
C SER A 91 33.65 -18.85 -21.37
N SER A 92 34.18 -19.96 -21.92
CA SER A 92 34.77 -21.03 -21.13
C SER A 92 36.00 -20.52 -20.39
N GLN A 93 36.02 -20.67 -19.06
CA GLN A 93 37.15 -20.27 -18.21
C GLN A 93 38.48 -20.96 -18.60
N ASN A 94 38.42 -22.00 -19.44
CA ASN A 94 39.58 -22.71 -19.97
C ASN A 94 40.18 -22.08 -21.25
N GLU A 95 39.58 -21.03 -21.81
CA GLU A 95 40.00 -20.41 -23.08
C GLU A 95 41.31 -19.63 -22.99
N LEU A 96 41.51 -18.79 -21.97
CA LEU A 96 42.61 -17.82 -21.88
C LEU A 96 43.50 -18.09 -20.66
N TYR A 97 44.72 -18.58 -20.90
CA TYR A 97 45.71 -18.92 -19.88
C TYR A 97 47.04 -18.18 -20.09
N GLY A 98 47.82 -18.03 -19.03
CA GLY A 98 49.21 -17.63 -19.17
C GLY A 98 50.05 -17.85 -17.92
N ILE A 99 51.35 -17.68 -18.09
CA ILE A 99 52.40 -17.98 -17.11
C ILE A 99 53.50 -16.89 -17.21
N PRO A 100 53.97 -16.33 -16.08
CA PRO A 100 54.88 -15.17 -16.06
C PRO A 100 56.36 -15.54 -16.28
N VAL A 101 56.68 -16.27 -17.37
CA VAL A 101 58.04 -16.71 -17.71
C VAL A 101 58.36 -16.52 -19.19
N ASP A 102 59.64 -16.44 -19.58
CA ASP A 102 60.06 -16.36 -20.99
C ASP A 102 60.02 -17.73 -21.71
N SER A 103 60.24 -17.72 -23.04
CA SER A 103 60.19 -18.94 -23.86
C SER A 103 61.18 -20.01 -23.38
N VAL A 104 62.44 -19.64 -23.10
CA VAL A 104 63.47 -20.61 -22.70
C VAL A 104 63.11 -21.28 -21.37
N THR A 105 62.59 -20.49 -20.44
CA THR A 105 62.14 -20.96 -19.13
C THR A 105 60.93 -21.90 -19.30
N PHE A 106 59.92 -21.51 -20.09
CA PHE A 106 58.76 -22.34 -20.40
C PHE A 106 59.16 -23.67 -21.04
N ASP A 107 60.02 -23.63 -22.05
CA ASP A 107 60.53 -24.81 -22.77
C ASP A 107 61.36 -25.76 -21.89
N SER A 108 61.80 -25.32 -20.71
CA SER A 108 62.54 -26.12 -19.72
C SER A 108 61.67 -26.71 -18.61
N TYR A 109 60.41 -26.29 -18.48
CA TYR A 109 59.55 -26.68 -17.36
C TYR A 109 58.82 -28.00 -17.60
N SER A 110 58.67 -28.78 -16.52
CA SER A 110 57.77 -29.93 -16.48
C SER A 110 56.30 -29.50 -16.37
N LEU A 111 55.39 -30.42 -16.74
CA LEU A 111 53.94 -30.24 -16.61
C LEU A 111 53.50 -29.82 -15.18
N ILE A 112 54.19 -30.30 -14.14
CA ILE A 112 53.90 -29.96 -12.74
C ILE A 112 54.18 -28.48 -12.48
N GLN A 113 55.38 -28.01 -12.82
CA GLN A 113 55.79 -26.61 -12.64
C GLN A 113 54.89 -25.64 -13.42
N ILE A 114 54.47 -26.03 -14.64
CA ILE A 114 53.52 -25.23 -15.42
C ILE A 114 52.15 -25.18 -14.74
N ASN A 115 51.65 -26.31 -14.22
CA ASN A 115 50.37 -26.33 -13.52
C ASN A 115 50.37 -25.54 -12.20
N GLU A 116 51.51 -25.41 -11.53
CA GLU A 116 51.69 -24.60 -10.31
C GLU A 116 51.78 -23.10 -10.59
N LEU A 117 52.36 -22.70 -11.73
CA LEU A 117 52.71 -21.31 -12.05
C LEU A 117 51.78 -20.63 -13.08
N GLN A 118 51.12 -21.40 -13.95
CA GLN A 118 50.12 -20.86 -14.88
C GLN A 118 48.85 -20.45 -14.14
N ASN A 119 48.11 -19.52 -14.72
CA ASN A 119 46.75 -19.26 -14.27
C ASN A 119 45.83 -18.79 -15.41
N ARG A 120 44.53 -18.78 -15.14
CA ARG A 120 43.54 -18.17 -16.04
C ARG A 120 43.80 -16.68 -16.10
N LEU A 121 43.94 -16.12 -17.31
CA LEU A 121 44.16 -14.68 -17.46
C LEU A 121 43.00 -13.86 -16.88
N GLN A 122 41.80 -14.46 -16.81
CA GLN A 122 40.63 -13.90 -16.15
C GLN A 122 40.83 -13.57 -14.66
N TYR A 123 41.46 -14.43 -13.85
CA TYR A 123 41.68 -14.13 -12.44
C TYR A 123 42.65 -12.97 -12.22
N TYR A 124 43.47 -12.68 -13.23
CA TYR A 124 44.31 -11.51 -13.17
C TYR A 124 43.49 -10.24 -13.42
N TRP A 125 42.73 -10.09 -14.52
CA TRP A 125 41.96 -8.85 -14.76
C TRP A 125 40.70 -8.69 -13.91
N ASN A 126 40.09 -9.78 -13.42
CA ASN A 126 39.00 -9.75 -12.44
C ASN A 126 39.54 -10.14 -11.06
N VAL A 127 39.98 -9.13 -10.31
CA VAL A 127 40.44 -9.31 -8.93
C VAL A 127 39.22 -9.47 -8.02
N ASN A 128 38.84 -10.73 -7.80
CA ASN A 128 37.93 -11.30 -6.81
C ASN A 128 36.45 -10.85 -6.77
N ARG A 129 35.57 -11.87 -6.68
CA ARG A 129 34.18 -11.76 -6.18
C ARG A 129 33.96 -12.86 -5.13
N ASP A 130 34.43 -12.63 -3.91
CA ASP A 130 33.96 -13.37 -2.74
C ASP A 130 33.65 -12.31 -1.68
N GLU A 131 32.39 -12.26 -1.23
CA GLU A 131 31.81 -11.31 -0.26
C GLU A 131 32.00 -9.80 -0.58
N TYR A 132 30.94 -9.15 -1.07
CA TYR A 132 30.95 -7.73 -1.42
C TYR A 132 30.94 -6.80 -0.20
N TYR A 133 32.09 -6.19 0.11
CA TYR A 133 32.23 -5.06 1.01
C TYR A 133 32.57 -3.79 0.20
N VAL A 134 31.82 -2.69 0.38
CA VAL A 134 31.92 -1.51 -0.49
C VAL A 134 32.54 -0.31 0.23
N ARG A 135 33.67 0.17 -0.30
CA ARG A 135 34.17 1.54 -0.13
C ARG A 135 33.98 2.36 -1.40
N SER A 136 33.92 3.68 -1.27
CA SER A 136 33.84 4.62 -2.42
C SER A 136 35.04 4.58 -3.37
N ASN A 137 36.16 3.98 -2.98
CA ASN A 137 37.36 3.75 -3.79
C ASN A 137 37.48 2.33 -4.39
N GLY A 138 36.47 1.47 -4.21
CA GLY A 138 36.48 0.09 -4.72
C GLY A 138 37.39 -0.88 -3.97
N SER A 139 37.80 -0.56 -2.73
CA SER A 139 38.57 -1.47 -1.88
C SER A 139 37.67 -2.33 -0.98
N ASP A 140 38.00 -3.62 -0.96
CA ASP A 140 37.37 -4.76 -0.29
C ASP A 140 38.02 -5.11 1.07
N GLN A 141 39.10 -4.43 1.48
CA GLN A 141 39.92 -4.83 2.63
C GLN A 141 39.37 -4.46 4.03
N GLN A 142 38.20 -3.80 4.13
CA GLN A 142 37.58 -3.48 5.42
C GLN A 142 36.06 -3.52 5.36
N SER A 143 35.45 -3.85 6.50
CA SER A 143 34.00 -3.82 6.70
C SER A 143 33.40 -2.44 6.39
N CYS A 144 32.18 -2.45 5.83
CA CYS A 144 31.35 -1.25 5.80
C CYS A 144 31.06 -0.83 7.24
N ASN A 145 31.74 0.22 7.69
CA ASN A 145 31.49 0.94 8.92
C ASN A 145 30.96 2.34 8.58
N SER A 146 30.51 3.09 9.58
CA SER A 146 29.98 4.47 9.42
C SER A 146 30.89 5.43 8.65
N SER A 147 32.17 5.09 8.47
CA SER A 147 33.17 5.90 7.77
C SER A 147 33.29 5.67 6.24
N ASN A 148 32.63 4.67 5.62
CA ASN A 148 33.13 4.12 4.34
C ASN A 148 32.23 4.05 3.07
N PRO A 149 30.89 3.92 3.12
CA PRO A 149 30.07 4.06 1.91
C PRO A 149 29.32 5.41 1.89
N PHE A 150 30.05 6.49 1.63
CA PHE A 150 29.47 7.82 1.39
C PHE A 150 29.22 8.00 -0.12
N ILE A 151 27.95 8.18 -0.51
CA ILE A 151 27.50 8.33 -1.89
C ILE A 151 27.04 9.78 -2.10
N SER A 152 27.90 10.59 -2.72
CA SER A 152 27.72 12.05 -2.84
C SER A 152 27.64 12.56 -4.28
N GLN A 153 27.48 11.68 -5.27
CA GLN A 153 27.28 12.10 -6.65
C GLN A 153 25.90 12.76 -6.83
N THR A 154 25.86 14.08 -6.93
CA THR A 154 24.65 14.88 -7.21
C THR A 154 24.27 14.86 -8.69
N ASP A 155 25.27 14.84 -9.57
CA ASP A 155 25.08 15.05 -11.01
C ASP A 155 24.78 13.75 -11.77
N THR A 156 25.34 12.64 -11.30
CA THR A 156 25.24 11.31 -11.93
C THR A 156 24.73 10.28 -10.94
N THR A 157 23.75 9.47 -11.35
CA THR A 157 23.18 8.42 -10.50
C THR A 157 24.15 7.26 -10.36
N ARG A 158 24.44 6.86 -9.11
CA ARG A 158 25.24 5.66 -8.82
C ARG A 158 24.32 4.44 -8.73
N THR A 159 24.44 3.51 -9.67
CA THR A 159 23.65 2.26 -9.68
C THR A 159 24.43 1.10 -9.06
N PHE A 160 23.84 0.45 -8.07
CA PHE A 160 24.29 -0.79 -7.46
C PHE A 160 23.41 -1.93 -7.98
N ARG A 161 23.98 -2.83 -8.76
CA ARG A 161 23.25 -4.00 -9.29
C ARG A 161 24.15 -5.17 -9.62
N ASN A 162 23.52 -6.30 -9.88
CA ASN A 162 24.18 -7.51 -10.36
C ASN A 162 24.91 -7.29 -11.71
N TYR A 163 25.96 -8.09 -11.93
CA TYR A 163 26.64 -8.23 -13.23
C TYR A 163 26.73 -9.73 -13.60
N PRO A 164 26.45 -10.14 -14.85
CA PRO A 164 26.20 -9.29 -16.03
C PRO A 164 24.84 -8.56 -16.00
N LEU A 165 24.69 -7.51 -16.82
CA LEU A 165 23.54 -6.56 -16.75
C LEU A 165 22.22 -7.15 -17.27
N ASP A 166 22.28 -8.29 -17.94
CA ASP A 166 21.15 -9.13 -18.35
C ASP A 166 20.72 -10.14 -17.27
N ASN A 167 21.51 -10.30 -16.20
CA ASN A 167 21.17 -11.18 -15.09
C ASN A 167 19.95 -10.63 -14.31
N THR A 168 19.02 -11.52 -13.96
CA THR A 168 17.81 -11.23 -13.17
C THR A 168 17.85 -11.82 -11.76
N GLN A 169 18.95 -12.47 -11.37
CA GLN A 169 19.15 -13.01 -10.02
C GLN A 169 19.63 -11.92 -9.05
N LEU A 170 19.12 -11.99 -7.81
CA LEU A 170 19.53 -11.07 -6.74
C LEU A 170 21.00 -11.28 -6.35
N SER A 171 21.74 -10.18 -6.18
CA SER A 171 23.07 -10.20 -5.55
C SER A 171 22.93 -9.90 -4.05
N THR A 172 23.53 -10.72 -3.19
CA THR A 172 23.42 -10.52 -1.74
C THR A 172 24.42 -9.48 -1.23
N ILE A 173 23.95 -8.54 -0.41
CA ILE A 173 24.77 -7.62 0.38
C ILE A 173 24.47 -7.86 1.87
N LEU A 174 25.49 -8.17 2.66
CA LEU A 174 25.39 -8.27 4.11
C LEU A 174 25.75 -6.92 4.74
N ILE A 175 24.74 -6.24 5.32
CA ILE A 175 24.95 -5.03 6.11
C ILE A 175 25.23 -5.46 7.55
N LYS A 176 26.47 -5.22 8.00
CA LYS A 176 26.93 -5.46 9.37
C LYS A 176 26.29 -4.47 10.35
N ALA A 177 26.21 -4.80 11.64
CA ALA A 177 25.48 -4.02 12.64
C ALA A 177 25.97 -2.56 12.82
N SER A 178 27.23 -2.27 12.47
CA SER A 178 27.85 -0.93 12.48
C SER A 178 28.01 -0.30 11.08
N GLY A 179 27.40 -0.92 10.05
CA GLY A 179 27.51 -0.53 8.65
C GLY A 179 26.20 -0.01 8.05
N GLY A 180 26.34 0.70 6.94
CA GLY A 180 25.21 1.24 6.17
C GLY A 180 25.69 2.10 5.01
N PHE A 181 24.78 2.43 4.08
CA PHE A 181 25.04 3.31 2.95
C PHE A 181 24.59 4.73 3.29
N ASN A 182 25.52 5.68 3.40
CA ASN A 182 25.23 7.10 3.65
C ASN A 182 25.11 7.83 2.30
N ILE A 183 23.92 8.34 1.99
CA ILE A 183 23.58 8.90 0.68
C ILE A 183 23.29 10.40 0.83
N THR A 184 24.07 11.21 0.14
CA THR A 184 23.87 12.66 -0.02
C THR A 184 23.61 13.07 -1.47
N GLY A 185 23.85 12.15 -2.42
CA GLY A 185 23.56 12.33 -3.85
C GLY A 185 22.45 11.40 -4.35
N LYS A 186 22.62 10.88 -5.57
CA LYS A 186 21.67 10.01 -6.28
C LYS A 186 22.15 8.56 -6.30
N ALA A 187 21.33 7.63 -5.80
CA ALA A 187 21.63 6.20 -5.77
C ALA A 187 20.44 5.35 -6.25
N VAL A 188 20.72 4.35 -7.07
CA VAL A 188 19.78 3.28 -7.44
C VAL A 188 20.32 1.96 -6.93
N PHE A 189 19.52 1.16 -6.26
CA PHE A 189 19.82 -0.24 -5.95
C PHE A 189 18.83 -1.12 -6.71
N GLN A 190 19.36 -2.05 -7.52
CA GLN A 190 18.55 -2.90 -8.39
C GLN A 190 19.00 -4.37 -8.27
N LEU A 191 18.04 -5.28 -8.09
CA LEU A 191 18.28 -6.72 -7.96
C LEU A 191 19.27 -7.06 -6.83
N ILE A 192 19.07 -6.47 -5.66
CA ILE A 192 19.89 -6.71 -4.45
C ILE A 192 19.07 -7.41 -3.38
N ASN A 193 19.63 -8.45 -2.75
CA ASN A 193 19.13 -9.01 -1.51
C ASN A 193 19.96 -8.50 -0.32
N PHE A 194 19.39 -7.64 0.51
CA PHE A 194 20.04 -7.12 1.70
C PHE A 194 19.74 -7.99 2.92
N SER A 195 20.79 -8.58 3.48
CA SER A 195 20.75 -9.27 4.77
C SER A 195 21.29 -8.33 5.86
N LEU A 196 20.56 -8.15 6.95
CA LEU A 196 20.94 -7.27 8.07
C LEU A 196 21.45 -8.09 9.26
N GLU A 197 22.66 -7.80 9.73
CA GLU A 197 23.18 -8.35 10.99
C GLU A 197 22.52 -7.66 12.20
N ASN A 198 22.27 -8.43 13.26
CA ASN A 198 21.64 -7.94 14.49
C ASN A 198 22.64 -7.20 15.40
N SER A 199 22.16 -6.18 16.13
CA SER A 199 23.02 -5.34 16.97
C SER A 199 22.94 -5.71 18.45
N GLN A 200 23.88 -6.52 18.95
CA GLN A 200 23.91 -6.94 20.37
C GLN A 200 24.64 -5.98 21.33
N GLN A 201 25.21 -4.87 20.87
CA GLN A 201 25.96 -3.92 21.70
C GLN A 201 25.44 -2.47 21.54
N GLN A 202 25.66 -1.65 22.57
CA GLN A 202 25.13 -0.27 22.69
C GLN A 202 25.82 0.79 21.81
N GLN A 203 26.71 0.41 20.88
CA GLN A 203 27.49 1.39 20.09
C GLN A 203 26.87 1.67 18.72
N ASP A 204 26.28 2.87 18.63
CA ASP A 204 26.07 3.71 17.44
C ASP A 204 25.82 3.00 16.08
N THR A 205 24.84 2.11 16.08
CA THR A 205 24.34 1.45 14.88
C THR A 205 23.78 2.49 13.91
N HIS A 206 24.12 2.44 12.63
CA HIS A 206 23.59 3.32 11.60
C HIS A 206 22.42 2.66 10.86
N PRO A 207 21.54 3.39 10.15
CA PRO A 207 20.54 2.78 9.28
C PRO A 207 21.23 2.05 8.12
N GLY A 208 20.60 0.97 7.61
CA GLY A 208 21.19 0.17 6.52
C GLY A 208 21.38 0.97 5.23
N ILE A 209 20.40 1.79 4.88
CA ILE A 209 20.44 2.79 3.81
C ILE A 209 19.95 4.11 4.41
N TYR A 210 20.80 5.12 4.43
CA TYR A 210 20.54 6.40 5.07
C TYR A 210 20.64 7.58 4.09
N GLY A 211 19.51 8.20 3.77
CA GLY A 211 19.45 9.53 3.17
C GLY A 211 19.91 10.57 4.20
N LEU A 212 21.19 10.94 4.11
CA LEU A 212 21.90 11.82 5.04
C LEU A 212 21.79 13.31 4.67
N SER A 213 21.39 13.61 3.43
CA SER A 213 21.01 14.96 2.99
C SER A 213 19.54 14.98 2.63
N ASP A 214 18.89 16.10 2.94
CA ASP A 214 17.49 16.34 2.58
C ASP A 214 17.24 16.38 1.06
N ALA A 215 18.30 16.52 0.26
CA ALA A 215 18.29 16.45 -1.20
C ALA A 215 18.62 15.05 -1.77
N ALA A 216 18.84 14.04 -0.92
CA ALA A 216 19.19 12.69 -1.35
C ALA A 216 18.08 12.06 -2.21
N GLN A 217 18.47 11.34 -3.27
CA GLN A 217 17.54 10.62 -4.14
C GLN A 217 17.90 9.14 -4.15
N ILE A 218 17.01 8.32 -3.61
CA ILE A 218 17.22 6.88 -3.39
C ILE A 218 16.13 6.13 -4.15
N ASP A 219 16.53 5.21 -5.01
CA ASP A 219 15.64 4.36 -5.78
C ASP A 219 15.95 2.88 -5.50
N LEU A 220 14.95 2.10 -5.11
CA LEU A 220 15.02 0.68 -4.77
C LEU A 220 14.13 -0.10 -5.74
N GLN A 221 14.74 -0.95 -6.57
CA GLN A 221 14.09 -1.68 -7.65
C GLN A 221 14.36 -3.19 -7.49
N ASP A 222 13.31 -4.02 -7.48
CA ASP A 222 13.44 -5.49 -7.40
C ASP A 222 14.32 -5.97 -6.22
N CYS A 223 14.31 -5.25 -5.09
CA CYS A 223 15.19 -5.55 -3.96
C CYS A 223 14.47 -6.32 -2.84
N GLN A 224 15.19 -7.24 -2.22
CA GLN A 224 14.73 -7.97 -1.05
C GLN A 224 15.52 -7.54 0.18
N PHE A 225 14.85 -7.56 1.33
CA PHE A 225 15.41 -7.09 2.60
C PHE A 225 14.94 -7.98 3.75
N HIS A 226 15.88 -8.54 4.51
CA HIS A 226 15.59 -9.39 5.66
C HIS A 226 16.66 -9.27 6.76
N MET A 227 16.32 -9.65 7.99
CA MET A 227 17.33 -9.90 9.02
C MET A 227 18.06 -11.22 8.77
N GLN A 228 19.36 -11.27 9.09
CA GLN A 228 20.19 -12.47 8.97
C GLN A 228 19.72 -13.58 9.93
N ASN A 229 19.21 -13.19 11.11
CA ASN A 229 18.76 -14.08 12.17
C ASN A 229 17.34 -13.65 12.61
N ALA A 230 16.34 -14.53 12.44
CA ALA A 230 14.97 -14.25 12.83
C ALA A 230 14.82 -14.14 14.37
N GLY A 231 13.92 -13.26 14.84
CA GLY A 231 13.64 -13.07 16.26
C GLY A 231 14.68 -12.24 17.05
N LEU A 232 15.72 -11.74 16.39
CA LEU A 232 16.64 -10.74 16.94
C LEU A 232 16.24 -9.34 16.45
N TYR A 233 16.83 -8.28 16.98
CA TYR A 233 16.46 -6.90 16.64
C TYR A 233 17.63 -6.08 16.07
N ILE A 234 17.27 -5.07 15.28
CA ILE A 234 18.12 -3.97 14.87
C ILE A 234 17.81 -2.71 15.70
N ARG A 235 18.83 -1.92 16.04
CA ARG A 235 18.67 -0.67 16.82
C ARG A 235 18.29 0.56 15.97
N LYS A 236 18.49 0.54 14.65
CA LYS A 236 17.97 1.54 13.71
C LYS A 236 17.17 0.87 12.60
N CYS A 237 16.44 1.65 11.80
CA CYS A 237 15.68 1.15 10.66
C CYS A 237 16.61 0.71 9.54
N LEU A 238 16.06 -0.07 8.60
CA LEU A 238 16.78 -0.46 7.40
C LEU A 238 16.89 0.70 6.40
N VAL A 239 15.78 1.37 6.06
CA VAL A 239 15.81 2.62 5.27
C VAL A 239 15.48 3.79 6.20
N CYS A 240 16.32 4.83 6.17
CA CYS A 240 16.08 6.09 6.87
C CYS A 240 16.25 7.24 5.88
N THR A 241 15.30 8.17 5.77
CA THR A 241 15.47 9.39 4.97
C THR A 241 14.84 10.61 5.64
N PHE A 242 15.62 11.68 5.75
CA PHE A 242 15.10 13.04 5.93
C PHE A 242 15.07 13.67 4.54
N LEU A 243 13.93 14.26 4.13
CA LEU A 243 13.71 14.71 2.74
C LEU A 243 13.08 16.10 2.66
N GLY A 244 13.61 16.90 1.73
CA GLY A 244 13.12 18.24 1.40
C GLY A 244 14.10 19.32 1.84
N GLU A 245 14.65 20.04 0.87
CA GLU A 245 15.44 21.25 1.09
C GLU A 245 14.83 22.39 0.25
N PHE A 246 15.06 23.64 0.63
CA PHE A 246 14.55 24.80 -0.12
C PHE A 246 15.18 24.83 -1.54
N ASN A 247 14.37 24.44 -2.54
CA ASN A 247 14.70 24.30 -3.97
C ASN A 247 15.48 23.03 -4.41
N GLN A 248 15.70 22.02 -3.56
CA GLN A 248 16.29 20.72 -3.95
C GLN A 248 15.32 19.55 -3.68
N PRO A 249 14.87 18.80 -4.69
CA PRO A 249 13.94 17.69 -4.50
C PRO A 249 14.67 16.42 -4.04
N GLY A 250 14.58 16.10 -2.75
CA GLY A 250 14.90 14.76 -2.22
C GLY A 250 13.80 13.75 -2.52
N SER A 251 14.15 12.49 -2.71
CA SER A 251 13.18 11.42 -2.98
C SER A 251 13.57 10.05 -2.47
N LEU A 252 12.55 9.25 -2.12
CA LEU A 252 12.64 7.81 -1.87
C LEU A 252 11.64 7.09 -2.77
N ILE A 253 12.13 6.39 -3.77
CA ILE A 253 11.34 5.58 -4.70
C ILE A 253 11.58 4.11 -4.40
N ILE A 254 10.50 3.34 -4.27
CA ILE A 254 10.55 1.91 -3.98
C ILE A 254 9.57 1.20 -4.92
N SER A 255 10.09 0.24 -5.67
CA SER A 255 9.34 -0.54 -6.66
C SER A 255 9.73 -2.01 -6.61
N ASP A 256 8.72 -2.89 -6.68
CA ASP A 256 8.89 -4.35 -6.78
C ASP A 256 9.73 -4.97 -5.65
N CYS A 257 9.77 -4.30 -4.48
CA CYS A 257 10.59 -4.70 -3.34
C CYS A 257 9.86 -5.63 -2.35
N LYS A 258 10.64 -6.37 -1.54
CA LYS A 258 10.13 -7.13 -0.39
C LYS A 258 10.91 -6.80 0.88
N PHE A 259 10.21 -6.39 1.93
CA PHE A 259 10.73 -6.22 3.29
C PHE A 259 10.09 -7.31 4.16
N GLU A 260 10.91 -8.13 4.83
CA GLU A 260 10.44 -9.31 5.55
C GLU A 260 11.20 -9.54 6.85
N ASN A 261 10.48 -9.82 7.95
CA ASN A 261 11.06 -10.15 9.26
C ASN A 261 12.12 -9.10 9.68
N ILE A 262 11.65 -7.89 10.01
CA ILE A 262 12.50 -6.76 10.42
C ILE A 262 11.98 -6.21 11.75
N THR A 263 12.63 -6.57 12.85
CA THR A 263 12.25 -6.14 14.19
C THR A 263 13.19 -5.04 14.66
N LYS A 264 12.65 -3.85 14.92
CA LYS A 264 13.37 -2.70 15.45
C LYS A 264 13.01 -2.48 16.92
N PHE A 265 14.03 -2.36 17.77
CA PHE A 265 13.86 -2.12 19.20
C PHE A 265 14.88 -1.10 19.70
N GLY A 266 14.39 0.06 20.15
CA GLY A 266 15.19 1.11 20.77
C GLY A 266 15.03 1.13 22.29
N GLU A 267 16.01 1.72 22.99
CA GLU A 267 15.87 1.98 24.43
C GLU A 267 14.84 3.10 24.68
N ILE A 268 14.17 3.08 25.84
CA ILE A 268 12.99 3.92 26.15
C ILE A 268 13.26 5.45 26.05
N ASN A 269 14.54 5.84 26.10
CA ASN A 269 15.00 7.24 26.03
C ASN A 269 15.77 7.58 24.73
N ALA A 270 15.70 6.73 23.70
CA ALA A 270 16.35 6.97 22.41
C ALA A 270 15.54 7.93 21.52
N GLY A 271 16.12 8.42 20.42
CA GLY A 271 15.45 9.36 19.51
C GLY A 271 14.32 8.70 18.72
N ALA A 272 13.42 9.50 18.12
CA ALA A 272 12.29 8.98 17.35
C ALA A 272 12.71 8.04 16.19
N GLN A 273 13.88 8.30 15.60
CA GLN A 273 14.53 7.48 14.58
C GLN A 273 15.09 6.13 15.09
N ASP A 274 15.16 5.90 16.40
CA ASP A 274 15.73 4.69 17.02
C ASP A 274 14.63 3.70 17.43
N THR A 275 13.38 4.15 17.60
CA THR A 275 12.25 3.30 18.01
C THR A 275 11.21 3.07 16.91
N ASN A 276 11.06 3.96 15.94
CA ASN A 276 9.95 3.92 14.96
C ASN A 276 10.39 3.47 13.55
N GLY A 277 9.46 2.94 12.74
CA GLY A 277 9.74 2.55 11.35
C GLY A 277 10.61 1.30 11.29
N GLY A 278 10.00 0.10 11.33
CA GLY A 278 10.78 -1.15 11.41
C GLY A 278 11.60 -1.39 10.15
N ALA A 279 10.91 -1.44 9.00
CA ALA A 279 11.57 -1.49 7.69
C ALA A 279 12.02 -0.10 7.22
N ILE A 280 11.12 0.89 7.28
CA ILE A 280 11.33 2.22 6.68
C ILE A 280 10.97 3.30 7.69
N TYR A 281 11.87 4.26 7.89
CA TYR A 281 11.64 5.52 8.61
C TYR A 281 11.84 6.68 7.63
N THR A 282 10.90 7.61 7.59
CA THR A 282 10.98 8.80 6.75
C THR A 282 10.49 10.04 7.49
N GLU A 283 11.13 11.17 7.23
CA GLU A 283 10.58 12.48 7.50
C GLU A 283 10.63 13.31 6.22
N MET A 284 9.56 14.05 5.95
CA MET A 284 9.55 15.07 4.91
C MET A 284 9.55 16.44 5.59
N PHE A 285 10.00 17.49 4.90
CA PHE A 285 9.98 18.86 5.45
C PHE A 285 9.46 19.92 4.46
N TYR A 286 9.52 19.68 3.15
CA TYR A 286 9.19 20.68 2.12
C TYR A 286 8.42 20.11 0.92
N ALA A 287 7.89 21.02 0.09
CA ALA A 287 6.91 20.75 -0.98
C ALA A 287 7.39 19.87 -2.15
N ASN A 288 8.70 19.68 -2.22
CA ASN A 288 9.42 19.00 -3.29
C ASN A 288 9.91 17.60 -2.87
N ALA A 289 9.68 17.18 -1.62
CA ALA A 289 9.98 15.83 -1.17
C ALA A 289 8.96 14.82 -1.73
N LEU A 290 9.45 13.70 -2.25
CA LEU A 290 8.62 12.62 -2.79
C LEU A 290 9.01 11.27 -2.20
N ILE A 291 8.07 10.60 -1.53
CA ILE A 291 8.15 9.20 -1.17
C ILE A 291 7.14 8.45 -2.03
N LYS A 292 7.59 7.45 -2.79
CA LYS A 292 6.73 6.67 -3.67
C LYS A 292 7.00 5.18 -3.53
N ILE A 293 6.00 4.41 -3.12
CA ILE A 293 6.10 2.96 -2.94
C ILE A 293 5.07 2.27 -3.83
N THR A 294 5.54 1.37 -4.69
CA THR A 294 4.73 0.62 -5.67
C THR A 294 5.11 -0.86 -5.66
N ARG A 295 4.16 -1.76 -5.93
CA ARG A 295 4.36 -3.24 -6.04
C ARG A 295 5.18 -3.88 -4.91
N THR A 296 5.16 -3.28 -3.72
CA THR A 296 6.07 -3.63 -2.62
C THR A 296 5.34 -4.38 -1.51
N ILE A 297 5.95 -5.44 -0.99
CA ILE A 297 5.43 -6.22 0.14
C ILE A 297 6.26 -5.89 1.38
N ILE A 298 5.60 -5.41 2.44
CA ILE A 298 6.22 -5.20 3.75
C ILE A 298 5.53 -6.13 4.74
N GLN A 299 6.26 -7.10 5.30
CA GLN A 299 5.66 -8.13 6.12
C GLN A 299 6.49 -8.55 7.34
N GLN A 300 5.80 -8.85 8.44
CA GLN A 300 6.42 -9.30 9.70
C GLN A 300 7.46 -8.30 10.22
N CYS A 301 7.21 -6.99 10.02
CA CYS A 301 8.07 -5.91 10.50
C CYS A 301 7.52 -5.30 11.80
N GLU A 302 8.38 -5.03 12.78
CA GLU A 302 7.98 -4.62 14.13
C GLU A 302 8.78 -3.38 14.60
N ALA A 303 8.12 -2.42 15.24
CA ALA A 303 8.73 -1.19 15.78
C ALA A 303 7.89 -0.62 16.94
N GLN A 304 8.21 0.56 17.47
CA GLN A 304 7.34 1.28 18.43
C GLN A 304 6.08 1.83 17.73
N ASN A 305 6.27 2.70 16.74
CA ASN A 305 5.24 3.13 15.78
C ASN A 305 5.68 2.75 14.36
N GLY A 306 4.74 2.51 13.45
CA GLY A 306 5.04 2.27 12.04
C GLY A 306 5.86 0.99 11.82
N GLY A 307 5.36 -0.16 12.26
CA GLY A 307 6.12 -1.43 12.25
C GLY A 307 6.70 -1.79 10.88
N GLY A 308 5.95 -1.55 9.80
CA GLY A 308 6.50 -1.52 8.44
C GLY A 308 7.14 -0.17 8.10
N LEU A 309 6.29 0.85 7.88
CA LEU A 309 6.66 2.20 7.48
C LEU A 309 6.29 3.21 8.59
N TYR A 310 7.22 4.10 8.93
CA TYR A 310 6.96 5.31 9.69
C TYR A 310 7.28 6.53 8.81
N SER A 311 6.34 7.46 8.71
CA SER A 311 6.49 8.74 8.01
C SER A 311 6.00 9.88 8.90
N LYS A 312 6.78 10.95 9.05
CA LYS A 312 6.40 12.11 9.87
C LYS A 312 6.70 13.43 9.15
N ASN A 313 6.13 14.51 9.69
CA ASN A 313 6.38 15.89 9.28
C ASN A 313 5.97 16.18 7.84
N ILE A 314 4.91 15.55 7.31
CA ILE A 314 4.42 15.80 5.94
C ILE A 314 3.89 17.25 5.82
N ILE A 315 4.83 18.19 5.66
CA ILE A 315 4.64 19.65 5.74
C ILE A 315 4.25 20.23 4.38
N ALA A 316 4.78 19.63 3.32
CA ALA A 316 4.25 19.74 1.97
C ALA A 316 4.70 18.61 0.99
N GLY A 317 5.41 17.58 1.46
CA GLY A 317 5.86 16.47 0.61
C GLY A 317 4.76 15.49 0.24
N ASN A 318 4.98 14.68 -0.81
CA ASN A 318 4.03 13.67 -1.28
C ASN A 318 4.43 12.27 -0.81
N LEU A 319 3.52 11.57 -0.12
CA LEU A 319 3.62 10.14 0.19
C LEU A 319 2.64 9.36 -0.69
N GLU A 320 3.14 8.77 -1.78
CA GLU A 320 2.36 7.94 -2.70
C GLU A 320 2.53 6.45 -2.38
N LEU A 321 1.44 5.77 -2.07
CA LEU A 321 1.37 4.31 -1.95
C LEU A 321 0.34 3.79 -2.97
N ASP A 322 0.69 2.83 -3.83
CA ASP A 322 -0.24 2.31 -4.84
C ASP A 322 -1.00 1.03 -4.42
N GLN A 323 -2.04 0.70 -5.20
CA GLN A 323 -2.95 -0.43 -4.97
C GLN A 323 -2.29 -1.82 -4.93
N SER A 324 -1.02 -1.92 -5.36
CA SER A 324 -0.28 -3.18 -5.42
C SER A 324 0.63 -3.41 -4.21
N CYS A 325 0.78 -2.40 -3.35
CA CYS A 325 1.49 -2.52 -2.08
C CYS A 325 0.70 -3.34 -1.03
N GLN A 326 1.43 -4.11 -0.23
CA GLN A 326 0.85 -5.04 0.75
C GLN A 326 1.57 -4.94 2.10
N PHE A 327 0.81 -4.70 3.17
CA PHE A 327 1.33 -4.64 4.55
C PHE A 327 0.74 -5.81 5.37
N LYS A 328 1.58 -6.74 5.83
CA LYS A 328 1.15 -8.03 6.41
C LYS A 328 1.81 -8.33 7.76
N GLN A 329 1.03 -8.61 8.79
CA GLN A 329 1.54 -9.09 10.09
C GLN A 329 2.59 -8.16 10.73
N CYS A 330 2.60 -6.88 10.37
CA CYS A 330 3.50 -5.90 10.96
C CYS A 330 2.93 -5.36 12.28
N LYS A 331 3.80 -4.98 13.22
CA LYS A 331 3.43 -4.75 14.62
C LYS A 331 4.02 -3.47 15.21
N ALA A 332 3.19 -2.71 15.92
CA ALA A 332 3.59 -1.61 16.78
C ALA A 332 3.58 -2.10 18.23
N THR A 333 4.72 -2.01 18.92
CA THR A 333 4.97 -2.64 20.23
C THR A 333 4.43 -1.83 21.40
N SER A 334 4.54 -0.50 21.33
CA SER A 334 4.08 0.43 22.37
C SER A 334 3.40 1.70 21.83
N GLY A 335 3.20 1.78 20.50
CA GLY A 335 2.64 2.93 19.78
C GLY A 335 1.62 2.54 18.70
N ASN A 336 1.48 3.39 17.68
CA ASN A 336 0.43 3.33 16.66
C ASN A 336 0.97 2.81 15.31
N GLY A 337 0.10 2.25 14.47
CA GLY A 337 0.41 1.94 13.07
C GLY A 337 1.29 0.70 12.88
N GLY A 338 0.75 -0.49 13.13
CA GLY A 338 1.49 -1.75 12.99
C GLY A 338 2.13 -1.97 11.62
N GLY A 339 1.41 -1.67 10.54
CA GLY A 339 1.91 -1.61 9.17
C GLY A 339 2.48 -0.25 8.82
N ILE A 340 1.72 0.83 9.01
CA ILE A 340 2.11 2.20 8.64
C ILE A 340 1.76 3.20 9.74
N TYR A 341 2.66 4.13 10.02
CA TYR A 341 2.37 5.39 10.70
C TYR A 341 2.70 6.55 9.76
N ALA A 342 1.81 7.53 9.66
CA ALA A 342 1.97 8.75 8.87
C ALA A 342 1.53 9.97 9.70
N GLU A 343 2.30 11.06 9.71
CA GLU A 343 1.98 12.29 10.45
C GLU A 343 2.19 13.54 9.61
N ILE A 344 1.15 14.35 9.48
CA ILE A 344 1.03 15.52 8.60
C ILE A 344 0.98 16.80 9.46
N GLN A 345 2.12 17.50 9.54
CA GLN A 345 2.40 18.63 10.44
C GLN A 345 2.30 18.35 11.96
N SER A 346 3.03 19.15 12.75
CA SER A 346 3.52 18.80 14.09
C SER A 346 3.55 20.02 15.03
N GLN A 347 3.50 19.86 16.37
CA GLN A 347 4.70 19.51 17.16
C GLN A 347 4.53 18.59 18.38
N GLU A 348 3.32 18.24 18.82
CA GLU A 348 3.18 17.42 20.05
C GLU A 348 3.18 15.91 19.81
N THR A 349 3.47 15.11 20.86
CA THR A 349 3.31 13.66 20.84
C THR A 349 1.83 13.26 20.85
N SER A 350 1.47 12.20 20.11
CA SER A 350 0.13 11.61 20.23
C SER A 350 0.08 10.61 21.38
N THR A 351 -0.89 10.73 22.29
CA THR A 351 -1.21 9.64 23.22
C THR A 351 -1.68 8.42 22.42
N GLY A 352 -1.08 7.25 22.65
CA GLY A 352 -1.31 6.06 21.82
C GLY A 352 -2.78 5.65 21.71
N PHE A 353 -3.22 5.48 20.46
CA PHE A 353 -4.59 5.27 19.94
C PHE A 353 -4.72 3.98 19.09
N GLY A 354 -3.62 3.27 18.84
CA GLY A 354 -3.59 2.00 18.11
C GLY A 354 -3.86 2.10 16.60
N GLY A 355 -3.76 0.94 15.92
CA GLY A 355 -4.14 0.74 14.52
C GLY A 355 -3.08 0.07 13.64
N GLY A 356 -3.50 -0.46 12.49
CA GLY A 356 -2.64 -1.08 11.47
C GLY A 356 -1.96 -0.04 10.56
N ILE A 357 -2.74 0.83 9.94
CA ILE A 357 -2.29 2.12 9.41
C ILE A 357 -2.76 3.20 10.39
N PHE A 358 -1.94 4.20 10.68
CA PHE A 358 -2.33 5.37 11.48
C PHE A 358 -1.88 6.63 10.75
N ILE A 359 -2.81 7.53 10.42
CA ILE A 359 -2.55 8.84 9.84
C ILE A 359 -3.05 9.89 10.83
N CYS A 360 -2.21 10.85 11.20
CA CYS A 360 -2.60 11.99 12.04
C CYS A 360 -2.21 13.32 11.41
N VAL A 361 -3.07 14.33 11.50
CA VAL A 361 -2.84 15.68 11.00
C VAL A 361 -2.94 16.69 12.16
N ARG A 362 -1.99 17.63 12.28
CA ARG A 362 -1.94 18.65 13.33
C ARG A 362 -1.55 20.02 12.75
N ASP A 363 -1.96 21.10 13.43
CA ASP A 363 -1.53 22.49 13.19
C ASP A 363 -1.91 23.14 11.83
N THR A 364 -1.26 24.28 11.53
CA THR A 364 -1.72 25.32 10.59
C THR A 364 -1.24 25.04 9.14
N PHE A 365 -2.03 24.25 8.42
CA PHE A 365 -1.72 23.73 7.08
C PHE A 365 -1.67 24.76 5.93
N ARG A 366 -0.81 24.53 4.93
CA ARG A 366 -0.80 25.30 3.66
C ARG A 366 -1.63 24.60 2.59
N GLN A 367 -2.41 25.38 1.82
CA GLN A 367 -3.39 24.88 0.84
C GLN A 367 -2.85 23.94 -0.26
N SER A 368 -1.55 23.83 -0.47
CA SER A 368 -0.94 23.13 -1.61
C SER A 368 -0.92 21.58 -1.51
N THR A 369 -1.29 20.99 -0.36
CA THR A 369 -1.00 19.56 -0.08
C THR A 369 -2.21 18.75 0.37
N GLN A 370 -3.23 18.69 -0.48
CA GLN A 370 -4.55 18.17 -0.13
C GLN A 370 -4.75 16.65 -0.36
N TYR A 371 -3.68 15.83 -0.41
CA TYR A 371 -3.83 14.45 -0.86
C TYR A 371 -3.02 13.42 -0.07
N PHE A 372 -3.74 12.59 0.70
CA PHE A 372 -3.26 11.30 1.18
C PHE A 372 -4.18 10.21 0.59
N ASP A 373 -3.59 9.31 -0.19
CA ASP A 373 -4.32 8.33 -1.01
C ASP A 373 -3.72 6.93 -0.83
N LEU A 374 -4.56 6.01 -0.35
CA LEU A 374 -4.17 4.62 -0.08
C LEU A 374 -4.42 3.69 -1.27
N LYS A 375 -5.02 4.19 -2.36
CA LYS A 375 -5.23 3.56 -3.69
C LYS A 375 -5.81 2.14 -3.76
N GLY A 376 -6.16 1.49 -2.65
CA GLY A 376 -6.56 0.07 -2.61
C GLY A 376 -5.46 -0.88 -2.14
N MET A 377 -4.50 -0.37 -1.36
CA MET A 377 -3.51 -1.19 -0.67
C MET A 377 -4.14 -2.32 0.15
N LYS A 378 -3.42 -3.45 0.21
CA LYS A 378 -3.88 -4.64 0.94
C LYS A 378 -3.22 -4.71 2.32
N ILE A 379 -4.04 -4.69 3.37
CA ILE A 379 -3.60 -4.56 4.76
C ILE A 379 -4.12 -5.77 5.54
N TYR A 380 -3.22 -6.62 6.05
CA TYR A 380 -3.60 -7.90 6.67
C TYR A 380 -2.95 -8.07 8.05
N ASN A 381 -3.76 -8.34 9.07
CA ASN A 381 -3.31 -8.80 10.39
C ASN A 381 -2.22 -7.93 11.04
N ASN A 382 -2.19 -6.63 10.74
CA ASN A 382 -1.28 -5.69 11.37
C ASN A 382 -1.83 -5.30 12.75
N SER A 383 -0.96 -5.19 13.75
CA SER A 383 -1.37 -5.00 15.16
C SER A 383 -0.65 -3.82 15.82
N ALA A 384 -1.27 -3.23 16.82
CA ALA A 384 -0.67 -2.23 17.68
C ALA A 384 -0.99 -2.56 19.14
N SER A 385 0.00 -2.45 20.02
CA SER A 385 -0.16 -2.58 21.47
C SER A 385 0.43 -1.37 22.18
N LYS A 386 -0.15 -0.98 23.32
CA LYS A 386 0.41 0.07 24.19
C LYS A 386 1.05 -0.59 25.41
N ALA A 387 2.32 -0.30 25.66
CA ALA A 387 3.02 -0.90 26.79
C ALA A 387 2.46 -0.38 28.13
N GLY A 388 2.28 -1.27 29.11
CA GLY A 388 1.87 -0.93 30.48
C GLY A 388 0.38 -1.01 30.81
N GLN A 389 -0.48 -1.44 29.87
CA GLN A 389 -1.89 -1.77 30.17
C GLN A 389 -2.27 -3.16 29.68
N SER A 390 -2.90 -3.95 30.56
CA SER A 390 -3.29 -5.34 30.31
C SER A 390 -4.35 -5.53 29.21
N PHE A 391 -4.98 -4.45 28.75
CA PHE A 391 -6.04 -4.44 27.75
C PHE A 391 -5.86 -3.26 26.77
N SER A 392 -4.90 -3.37 25.85
CA SER A 392 -4.77 -2.46 24.71
C SER A 392 -4.38 -3.20 23.43
N GLN A 393 -5.32 -4.02 22.95
CA GLN A 393 -5.30 -4.57 21.58
C GLN A 393 -6.21 -3.77 20.63
N GLY A 394 -6.77 -2.66 21.12
CA GLY A 394 -7.64 -1.77 20.34
C GLY A 394 -6.90 -1.11 19.20
N GLY A 395 -7.38 -1.30 17.98
CA GLY A 395 -6.66 -0.83 16.80
C GLY A 395 -7.37 -1.17 15.49
N ASN A 396 -7.86 -0.13 14.82
CA ASN A 396 -8.45 -0.22 13.49
C ASN A 396 -7.39 -0.58 12.44
N ALA A 397 -7.72 -1.36 11.41
CA ALA A 397 -6.75 -1.67 10.35
C ALA A 397 -6.21 -0.40 9.63
N ILE A 398 -6.98 0.69 9.62
CA ILE A 398 -6.61 2.06 9.24
C ILE A 398 -7.24 3.03 10.24
N ARG A 399 -6.49 3.98 10.79
CA ARG A 399 -7.00 5.08 11.61
C ARG A 399 -6.57 6.40 10.96
N ILE A 400 -7.52 7.32 10.71
CA ILE A 400 -7.24 8.66 10.17
C ILE A 400 -7.76 9.69 11.18
N LEU A 401 -6.86 10.50 11.72
CA LEU A 401 -7.19 11.55 12.68
C LEU A 401 -6.79 12.91 12.11
N ASN A 402 -7.70 13.88 12.09
CA ASN A 402 -7.35 15.27 11.85
C ASN A 402 -7.68 16.11 13.08
N ASN A 403 -6.64 16.67 13.69
CA ASN A 403 -6.72 17.57 14.85
C ASN A 403 -6.22 18.99 14.49
N GLY A 404 -5.94 19.26 13.21
CA GLY A 404 -5.51 20.56 12.71
C GLY A 404 -6.70 21.42 12.27
N SER A 405 -6.52 22.74 12.25
CA SER A 405 -7.58 23.73 12.00
C SER A 405 -8.10 23.80 10.56
N TYR A 406 -7.67 22.91 9.67
CA TYR A 406 -8.00 22.91 8.24
C TYR A 406 -8.58 21.57 7.78
N PRO A 407 -9.45 21.57 6.76
CA PRO A 407 -9.99 20.34 6.21
C PRO A 407 -8.95 19.53 5.46
N ILE A 408 -8.94 18.21 5.71
CA ILE A 408 -8.24 17.25 4.86
C ILE A 408 -9.18 16.66 3.82
N THR A 409 -8.62 16.29 2.67
CA THR A 409 -9.27 15.40 1.70
C THR A 409 -8.57 14.05 1.74
N SER A 410 -9.35 12.97 1.87
CA SER A 410 -8.82 11.60 1.94
C SER A 410 -9.61 10.67 1.04
N THR A 411 -8.90 9.73 0.40
CA THR A 411 -9.46 8.86 -0.65
C THR A 411 -9.18 7.39 -0.36
N ILE A 412 -10.22 6.56 -0.43
CA ILE A 412 -10.15 5.11 -0.25
C ILE A 412 -10.77 4.45 -1.49
N LYS A 413 -9.94 3.82 -2.33
CA LYS A 413 -10.35 3.09 -3.54
C LYS A 413 -10.23 1.58 -3.31
N GLY A 414 -11.09 0.75 -3.91
CA GLY A 414 -10.69 -0.61 -4.32
C GLY A 414 -10.44 -1.60 -3.17
N CYS A 415 -10.82 -1.25 -1.95
CA CYS A 415 -10.56 -2.05 -0.75
C CYS A 415 -11.62 -3.14 -0.55
N GLN A 416 -11.18 -4.30 -0.07
CA GLN A 416 -12.05 -5.38 0.40
C GLN A 416 -11.92 -5.53 1.92
N PHE A 417 -13.04 -5.41 2.64
CA PHE A 417 -13.15 -5.64 4.08
C PHE A 417 -14.01 -6.89 4.29
N ASN A 418 -13.46 -7.92 4.92
CA ASN A 418 -14.16 -9.18 5.15
C ASN A 418 -13.91 -9.70 6.57
N SER A 419 -14.98 -10.02 7.30
CA SER A 419 -14.91 -10.59 8.66
C SER A 419 -14.02 -9.78 9.61
N ILE A 420 -14.29 -8.48 9.70
CA ILE A 420 -13.50 -7.55 10.51
C ILE A 420 -13.76 -7.80 12.01
N SER A 421 -12.69 -8.09 12.75
CA SER A 421 -12.72 -8.36 14.19
C SER A 421 -11.70 -7.51 14.94
N SER A 422 -11.74 -6.20 14.74
CA SER A 422 -10.97 -5.22 15.53
C SER A 422 -11.64 -5.01 16.89
N THR A 423 -10.84 -4.80 17.93
CA THR A 423 -11.32 -4.32 19.22
C THR A 423 -11.18 -2.80 19.30
N ASP A 424 -12.00 -2.21 20.16
CA ASP A 424 -11.94 -0.82 20.60
C ASP A 424 -10.76 -0.57 21.55
N ASP A 425 -10.29 0.67 21.59
CA ASP A 425 -9.27 1.10 22.57
C ASP A 425 -9.89 1.40 23.96
N SER A 426 -9.06 1.76 24.93
CA SER A 426 -9.49 2.00 26.32
C SER A 426 -10.49 3.16 26.51
N TYR A 427 -10.76 3.94 25.46
CA TYR A 427 -11.74 5.02 25.43
C TYR A 427 -13.01 4.64 24.63
N GLY A 428 -13.14 3.37 24.22
CA GLY A 428 -14.23 2.91 23.36
C GLY A 428 -14.07 3.31 21.89
N GLN A 429 -12.89 3.82 21.48
CA GLN A 429 -12.65 4.28 20.12
C GLN A 429 -12.12 3.14 19.24
N GLY A 430 -12.81 2.90 18.13
CA GLY A 430 -12.46 1.87 17.16
C GLY A 430 -13.31 0.60 17.28
N GLY A 431 -12.79 -0.50 16.76
CA GLY A 431 -13.54 -1.73 16.51
C GLY A 431 -13.84 -1.96 15.01
N SER A 432 -13.68 -0.92 14.20
CA SER A 432 -13.83 -0.92 12.74
C SER A 432 -12.52 -1.24 12.01
N ALA A 433 -12.58 -1.69 10.76
CA ALA A 433 -11.36 -1.80 9.94
C ALA A 433 -10.81 -0.42 9.59
N ILE A 434 -11.66 0.58 9.41
CA ILE A 434 -11.26 1.97 9.23
C ILE A 434 -11.97 2.83 10.28
N PHE A 435 -11.24 3.65 11.01
CA PHE A 435 -11.78 4.67 11.91
C PHE A 435 -11.28 6.04 11.49
N ILE A 436 -12.20 6.96 11.23
CA ILE A 436 -11.89 8.34 10.84
C ILE A 436 -12.59 9.30 11.78
N GLU A 437 -11.81 10.08 12.52
CA GLU A 437 -12.32 11.07 13.45
C GLU A 437 -11.58 12.40 13.23
N ASN A 438 -12.32 13.50 13.27
CA ASN A 438 -11.75 14.82 13.34
C ASN A 438 -12.27 15.52 14.60
N ASN A 439 -11.35 16.06 15.41
CA ASN A 439 -11.65 16.78 16.66
C ASN A 439 -10.85 18.09 16.70
N ILE A 440 -11.51 19.21 16.38
CA ILE A 440 -10.90 20.56 16.43
C ILE A 440 -11.18 21.28 17.77
N ILE A 441 -12.11 20.80 18.59
CA ILE A 441 -12.53 21.49 19.82
C ILE A 441 -12.33 20.61 21.05
N ASN A 442 -11.78 21.23 22.09
CA ASN A 442 -11.40 20.67 23.39
C ASN A 442 -12.61 20.32 24.28
N GLN A 443 -13.62 19.65 23.71
CA GLN A 443 -14.70 19.02 24.47
C GLN A 443 -14.40 17.51 24.53
N GLN A 444 -14.21 17.01 25.75
CA GLN A 444 -14.41 15.58 26.02
C GLN A 444 -15.90 15.27 25.81
N LEU A 445 -16.27 14.94 24.57
CA LEU A 445 -17.43 14.09 24.34
C LEU A 445 -17.17 12.82 25.14
N TYR A 446 -18.02 12.58 26.15
CA TYR A 446 -18.00 11.33 26.92
C TYR A 446 -18.44 10.20 25.99
N GLN A 447 -17.50 9.67 25.22
CA GLN A 447 -17.71 8.55 24.32
C GLN A 447 -17.93 7.30 25.18
N ASN A 448 -19.20 6.95 25.37
CA ASN A 448 -19.58 5.63 25.85
C ASN A 448 -19.26 4.60 24.76
N SER A 449 -19.00 3.36 25.18
CA SER A 449 -18.52 2.25 24.34
C SER A 449 -19.54 1.81 23.28
N LEU A 450 -19.60 2.53 22.16
CA LEU A 450 -20.52 2.27 21.06
C LEU A 450 -19.75 1.76 19.84
N LYS A 451 -19.55 0.43 19.74
CA LYS A 451 -18.99 -0.21 18.55
C LYS A 451 -19.95 -0.08 17.37
N GLN A 452 -19.83 1.03 16.66
CA GLN A 452 -20.56 1.41 15.45
C GLN A 452 -19.66 1.17 14.23
N GLY A 453 -20.23 0.95 13.04
CA GLY A 453 -19.43 0.89 11.81
C GLY A 453 -18.56 -0.35 11.72
N GLY A 454 -19.16 -1.54 11.54
CA GLY A 454 -18.46 -2.83 11.61
C GLY A 454 -17.27 -3.00 10.65
N ALA A 455 -17.24 -2.25 9.54
CA ALA A 455 -16.06 -2.11 8.68
C ALA A 455 -15.47 -0.70 8.72
N ILE A 456 -16.31 0.35 8.68
CA ILE A 456 -15.85 1.74 8.61
C ILE A 456 -16.67 2.59 9.58
N TRP A 457 -15.99 3.36 10.44
CA TRP A 457 -16.59 4.42 11.25
C TRP A 457 -16.03 5.77 10.79
N VAL A 458 -16.91 6.73 10.49
CA VAL A 458 -16.56 8.04 9.94
C VAL A 458 -17.28 9.16 10.69
N LYS A 459 -16.53 10.13 11.21
CA LYS A 459 -17.04 11.42 11.69
C LYS A 459 -16.27 12.58 11.04
N LEU A 460 -16.94 13.36 10.20
CA LEU A 460 -16.35 14.52 9.52
C LEU A 460 -16.92 15.83 10.08
N ILE A 461 -16.04 16.76 10.47
CA ILE A 461 -16.39 18.11 10.93
C ILE A 461 -15.54 19.16 10.20
N ASN A 462 -15.87 20.44 10.32
CA ASN A 462 -15.09 21.58 9.80
C ASN A 462 -14.65 21.47 8.32
N GLY A 463 -15.59 21.18 7.42
CA GLY A 463 -15.37 21.16 5.97
C GLY A 463 -14.52 19.99 5.45
N ASN A 464 -14.26 18.97 6.27
CA ASN A 464 -13.42 17.83 5.88
C ASN A 464 -14.11 16.98 4.81
N GLN A 465 -13.32 16.42 3.89
CA GLN A 465 -13.85 15.68 2.75
C GLN A 465 -13.28 14.27 2.68
N MET A 466 -14.15 13.31 2.40
CA MET A 466 -13.79 11.91 2.22
C MET A 466 -14.47 11.35 0.98
N THR A 467 -13.71 10.63 0.17
CA THR A 467 -14.27 9.81 -0.91
C THR A 467 -13.92 8.35 -0.71
N ILE A 468 -14.93 7.49 -0.65
CA ILE A 468 -14.81 6.04 -0.60
C ILE A 468 -15.43 5.48 -1.88
N TYR A 469 -14.70 4.67 -2.64
CA TYR A 469 -15.21 4.16 -3.92
C TYR A 469 -14.64 2.81 -4.35
N ASP A 470 -15.42 2.08 -5.16
CA ASP A 470 -15.10 0.73 -5.64
C ASP A 470 -14.76 -0.27 -4.51
N ILE A 471 -15.49 -0.24 -3.39
CA ILE A 471 -15.20 -1.07 -2.20
C ILE A 471 -16.17 -2.24 -1.99
N GLN A 472 -15.70 -3.28 -1.31
CA GLN A 472 -16.53 -4.41 -0.87
C GLN A 472 -16.43 -4.60 0.64
N ILE A 473 -17.57 -4.68 1.32
CA ILE A 473 -17.71 -4.91 2.76
C ILE A 473 -18.53 -6.18 2.94
N MET A 474 -17.94 -7.21 3.56
CA MET A 474 -18.51 -8.55 3.65
C MET A 474 -18.43 -9.08 5.08
N ASN A 475 -19.50 -9.70 5.59
CA ASN A 475 -19.52 -10.36 6.90
C ASN A 475 -19.04 -9.46 8.06
N CYS A 476 -19.32 -8.16 7.98
CA CYS A 476 -18.94 -7.18 9.01
C CYS A 476 -20.11 -6.94 9.97
N SER A 477 -19.81 -6.64 11.23
CA SER A 477 -20.84 -6.40 12.23
C SER A 477 -20.44 -5.36 13.27
N SER A 478 -21.43 -4.57 13.69
CA SER A 478 -21.34 -3.59 14.78
C SER A 478 -22.23 -4.01 15.95
N GLU A 479 -21.88 -3.64 17.19
CA GLU A 479 -22.79 -3.85 18.35
C GLU A 479 -23.88 -2.77 18.42
N ASN A 480 -23.71 -1.67 17.69
CA ASN A 480 -24.71 -0.61 17.54
C ASN A 480 -24.90 -0.32 16.03
N ASN A 481 -25.19 0.92 15.67
CA ASN A 481 -25.49 1.34 14.30
C ASN A 481 -24.38 1.07 13.28
N GLY A 482 -24.77 0.79 12.03
CA GLY A 482 -23.85 0.68 10.88
C GLY A 482 -23.09 -0.63 10.82
N GLY A 483 -23.73 -1.74 10.45
CA GLY A 483 -23.08 -3.06 10.39
C GLY A 483 -21.90 -3.13 9.40
N GLY A 484 -21.95 -2.33 8.33
CA GLY A 484 -20.81 -2.06 7.44
C GLY A 484 -20.20 -0.68 7.71
N ILE A 485 -20.93 0.40 7.43
CA ILE A 485 -20.47 1.79 7.65
C ILE A 485 -21.35 2.50 8.68
N TYR A 486 -20.73 3.23 9.59
CA TYR A 486 -21.35 4.30 10.36
C TYR A 486 -20.77 5.64 9.94
N ALA A 487 -21.62 6.64 9.68
CA ALA A 487 -21.20 7.94 9.18
C ALA A 487 -21.96 9.11 9.83
N GLU A 488 -21.19 10.10 10.30
CA GLU A 488 -21.67 11.41 10.74
C GLU A 488 -20.95 12.53 9.96
N THR A 489 -21.67 13.59 9.58
CA THR A 489 -21.07 14.79 8.96
C THR A 489 -21.62 16.10 9.55
N TYR A 490 -20.74 17.09 9.71
CA TYR A 490 -21.03 18.42 10.27
C TYR A 490 -20.27 19.54 9.52
N ASP A 491 -20.64 20.80 9.74
CA ASP A 491 -19.87 22.00 9.39
C ASP A 491 -19.36 22.04 7.93
N ASN A 492 -20.26 21.87 6.96
CA ASN A 492 -19.97 21.81 5.52
C ASN A 492 -19.02 20.68 5.09
N SER A 493 -18.76 19.69 5.94
CA SER A 493 -18.02 18.48 5.57
C SER A 493 -18.75 17.68 4.48
N LEU A 494 -18.02 16.81 3.78
CA LEU A 494 -18.56 15.97 2.71
C LEU A 494 -18.05 14.54 2.83
N LEU A 495 -18.96 13.58 3.05
CA LEU A 495 -18.69 12.16 2.78
C LEU A 495 -19.28 11.80 1.41
N SER A 496 -18.44 11.32 0.50
CA SER A 496 -18.83 10.80 -0.80
C SER A 496 -18.57 9.29 -0.86
N LEU A 497 -19.62 8.52 -1.17
CA LEU A 497 -19.57 7.09 -1.50
C LEU A 497 -19.87 6.97 -3.00
N SER A 498 -18.99 6.36 -3.80
CA SER A 498 -19.17 6.30 -5.26
C SER A 498 -18.65 5.02 -5.92
N GLY A 499 -18.91 4.85 -7.22
CA GLY A 499 -18.42 3.71 -8.01
C GLY A 499 -19.19 2.41 -7.77
N ASP A 500 -18.49 1.27 -7.85
CA ASP A 500 -19.09 -0.06 -7.66
C ASP A 500 -18.90 -0.53 -6.20
N ILE A 501 -19.89 -0.28 -5.33
CA ILE A 501 -19.82 -0.63 -3.90
C ILE A 501 -20.72 -1.83 -3.57
N MET A 502 -20.23 -2.76 -2.76
CA MET A 502 -21.01 -3.91 -2.28
C MET A 502 -20.93 -4.10 -0.76
N PHE A 503 -22.10 -4.32 -0.16
CA PHE A 503 -22.32 -4.82 1.19
C PHE A 503 -22.91 -6.22 1.11
N ASP A 504 -22.31 -7.22 1.76
CA ASP A 504 -22.88 -8.57 1.87
C ASP A 504 -22.81 -9.09 3.31
N ASN A 505 -23.95 -9.55 3.83
CA ASN A 505 -24.10 -10.11 5.17
C ASN A 505 -23.61 -9.18 6.29
N CYS A 506 -23.74 -7.87 6.11
CA CYS A 506 -23.42 -6.86 7.12
C CYS A 506 -24.52 -6.77 8.19
N THR A 507 -24.17 -6.76 9.48
CA THR A 507 -25.16 -6.84 10.57
C THR A 507 -24.93 -5.83 11.69
N SER A 508 -25.94 -5.02 12.01
CA SER A 508 -26.00 -4.27 13.28
C SER A 508 -26.67 -5.15 14.34
N LEU A 509 -25.92 -5.53 15.37
CA LEU A 509 -26.31 -6.55 16.38
C LEU A 509 -27.05 -5.98 17.60
N GLY A 510 -27.02 -4.66 17.80
CA GLY A 510 -27.65 -4.01 18.94
C GLY A 510 -29.18 -4.02 18.80
N LEU A 511 -29.88 -4.12 19.93
CA LEU A 511 -31.36 -4.15 19.97
C LEU A 511 -32.00 -2.89 19.36
N ASP A 512 -31.40 -1.72 19.62
CA ASP A 512 -31.78 -0.43 19.02
C ASP A 512 -30.93 -0.09 17.77
N GLY A 513 -30.12 -1.05 17.30
CA GLY A 513 -29.15 -0.88 16.23
C GLY A 513 -29.83 -0.79 14.86
N SER A 514 -29.43 0.22 14.08
CA SER A 514 -29.97 0.52 12.74
C SER A 514 -28.89 0.50 11.66
N GLY A 515 -29.28 0.37 10.39
CA GLY A 515 -28.38 0.44 9.24
C GLY A 515 -27.46 -0.78 9.13
N GLY A 516 -28.00 -1.94 8.75
CA GLY A 516 -27.22 -3.18 8.68
C GLY A 516 -26.05 -3.11 7.68
N GLY A 517 -26.22 -2.45 6.54
CA GLY A 517 -25.14 -2.08 5.62
C GLY A 517 -24.51 -0.73 5.98
N ILE A 518 -25.29 0.36 5.88
CA ILE A 518 -24.89 1.72 6.21
C ILE A 518 -25.90 2.34 7.20
N TYR A 519 -25.38 3.00 8.23
CA TYR A 519 -26.12 3.98 9.03
C TYR A 519 -25.50 5.38 8.84
N ILE A 520 -26.36 6.37 8.62
CA ILE A 520 -26.00 7.78 8.46
C ILE A 520 -26.80 8.64 9.44
N GLU A 521 -26.10 9.52 10.13
CA GLU A 521 -26.69 10.53 11.00
C GLU A 521 -26.31 11.95 10.53
N MET A 522 -27.32 12.73 10.18
CA MET A 522 -27.16 14.13 9.75
C MET A 522 -27.48 15.04 10.93
N ASN A 523 -26.43 15.54 11.58
CA ASN A 523 -26.51 16.35 12.80
C ASN A 523 -26.12 17.82 12.53
N GLN A 524 -26.74 18.75 13.24
CA GLN A 524 -26.35 20.17 13.19
C GLN A 524 -25.04 20.41 13.94
N PRO A 525 -24.18 21.36 13.50
CA PRO A 525 -24.31 22.22 12.31
C PRO A 525 -24.14 21.47 10.97
N MET A 526 -24.94 21.84 9.96
CA MET A 526 -25.08 21.20 8.64
C MET A 526 -23.80 20.56 8.04
N GLY A 527 -23.78 19.23 7.88
CA GLY A 527 -22.88 18.50 6.98
C GLY A 527 -23.52 18.12 5.63
N ASN A 528 -22.76 17.46 4.76
CA ASN A 528 -23.20 16.98 3.45
C ASN A 528 -22.82 15.51 3.21
N ILE A 529 -23.69 14.75 2.54
CA ILE A 529 -23.41 13.37 2.12
C ILE A 529 -23.82 13.14 0.66
N GLN A 530 -22.99 12.39 -0.08
CA GLN A 530 -23.24 11.98 -1.45
C GLN A 530 -23.06 10.45 -1.57
N ILE A 531 -24.05 9.75 -2.11
CA ILE A 531 -23.97 8.30 -2.39
C ILE A 531 -24.39 8.09 -3.85
N THR A 532 -23.46 7.66 -4.70
CA THR A 532 -23.68 7.60 -6.16
C THR A 532 -23.08 6.36 -6.81
N GLY A 533 -23.48 6.04 -8.05
CA GLY A 533 -22.93 4.90 -8.79
C GLY A 533 -23.76 3.62 -8.65
N ASN A 534 -23.10 2.46 -8.55
CA ASN A 534 -23.76 1.15 -8.46
C ASN A 534 -23.56 0.57 -7.06
N ILE A 535 -24.59 0.64 -6.21
CA ILE A 535 -24.48 0.26 -4.80
C ILE A 535 -25.33 -0.98 -4.51
N THR A 536 -24.71 -2.05 -4.04
CA THR A 536 -25.38 -3.32 -3.73
C THR A 536 -25.38 -3.60 -2.23
N PHE A 537 -26.53 -3.96 -1.68
CA PHE A 537 -26.75 -4.46 -0.32
C PHE A 537 -27.36 -5.85 -0.40
N LYS A 538 -26.68 -6.85 0.17
CA LYS A 538 -27.09 -8.25 0.18
C LYS A 538 -27.12 -8.77 1.61
N ASN A 539 -28.23 -9.41 1.99
CA ASN A 539 -28.38 -10.11 3.27
C ASN A 539 -28.11 -9.23 4.51
N CYS A 540 -28.16 -7.90 4.37
CA CYS A 540 -27.82 -6.96 5.43
C CYS A 540 -28.95 -6.87 6.47
N LYS A 541 -28.60 -6.79 7.75
CA LYS A 541 -29.55 -6.99 8.87
C LYS A 541 -29.33 -5.99 10.00
N CYS A 542 -30.41 -5.61 10.66
CA CYS A 542 -30.37 -4.89 11.92
C CYS A 542 -31.62 -5.23 12.73
N GLU A 543 -31.59 -5.03 14.05
CA GLU A 543 -32.80 -5.22 14.86
C GLU A 543 -33.78 -4.07 14.62
N SER A 544 -33.33 -2.81 14.65
CA SER A 544 -34.22 -1.65 14.44
C SER A 544 -34.54 -1.42 12.96
N SER A 545 -33.92 -0.44 12.30
CA SER A 545 -34.41 0.09 11.01
C SER A 545 -33.35 0.18 9.91
N GLY A 546 -33.78 0.01 8.66
CA GLY A 546 -32.94 0.14 7.46
C GLY A 546 -31.92 -0.99 7.30
N GLY A 547 -32.37 -2.18 6.88
CA GLY A 547 -31.52 -3.38 6.85
C GLY A 547 -30.28 -3.22 5.94
N GLY A 548 -30.44 -2.59 4.78
CA GLY A 548 -29.32 -2.15 3.94
C GLY A 548 -28.84 -0.74 4.30
N LEU A 549 -29.75 0.25 4.26
CA LEU A 549 -29.44 1.67 4.44
C LEU A 549 -30.39 2.32 5.44
N CYS A 550 -29.85 3.01 6.45
CA CYS A 550 -30.59 3.84 7.39
C CYS A 550 -30.05 5.28 7.39
N ILE A 551 -30.94 6.28 7.29
CA ILE A 551 -30.59 7.71 7.28
C ILE A 551 -31.54 8.49 8.19
N ILE A 552 -30.97 9.23 9.14
CA ILE A 552 -31.72 10.04 10.11
C ILE A 552 -31.21 11.48 10.10
N TYR A 553 -32.13 12.45 10.12
CA TYR A 553 -31.82 13.88 10.15
C TYR A 553 -32.27 14.52 11.46
N HIS A 554 -31.39 15.32 12.06
CA HIS A 554 -31.60 16.03 13.31
C HIS A 554 -31.41 17.55 13.11
N GLY A 555 -32.37 18.19 12.43
CA GLY A 555 -32.38 19.63 12.15
C GLY A 555 -32.74 19.97 10.70
N GLN A 556 -32.40 21.19 10.26
CA GLN A 556 -32.81 21.72 8.95
C GLN A 556 -31.63 22.17 8.08
N GLY A 557 -31.88 22.32 6.77
CA GLY A 557 -30.93 22.90 5.81
C GLY A 557 -29.88 21.96 5.22
N PHE A 558 -29.78 20.72 5.71
CA PHE A 558 -28.88 19.69 5.20
C PHE A 558 -28.93 19.50 3.67
N SER A 559 -27.80 19.07 3.09
CA SER A 559 -27.72 18.66 1.68
C SER A 559 -27.27 17.20 1.59
N THR A 560 -28.09 16.36 0.96
CA THR A 560 -27.79 14.94 0.76
C THR A 560 -28.22 14.53 -0.63
N LEU A 561 -27.31 13.92 -1.38
CA LEU A 561 -27.58 13.38 -2.72
C LEU A 561 -27.41 11.87 -2.72
N ILE A 562 -28.48 11.14 -3.06
CA ILE A 562 -28.42 9.69 -3.28
C ILE A 562 -28.94 9.42 -4.69
N ALA A 563 -28.03 9.10 -5.61
CA ALA A 563 -28.32 9.04 -7.04
C ALA A 563 -27.55 7.94 -7.77
N GLY A 564 -28.25 6.93 -8.30
CA GLY A 564 -27.62 5.84 -9.04
C GLY A 564 -28.42 4.54 -9.05
N ASN A 565 -27.76 3.44 -9.45
CA ASN A 565 -28.36 2.12 -9.52
C ASN A 565 -28.14 1.39 -8.18
N PHE A 566 -29.19 1.26 -7.39
CA PHE A 566 -29.14 0.51 -6.13
C PHE A 566 -29.67 -0.90 -6.31
N THR A 567 -29.12 -1.85 -5.56
CA THR A 567 -29.66 -3.20 -5.41
C THR A 567 -29.76 -3.53 -3.93
N PHE A 568 -30.97 -3.78 -3.43
CA PHE A 568 -31.21 -4.30 -2.08
C PHE A 568 -31.78 -5.72 -2.21
N GLN A 569 -31.08 -6.71 -1.68
CA GLN A 569 -31.48 -8.11 -1.75
C GLN A 569 -31.43 -8.79 -0.39
N GLY A 570 -32.53 -9.38 0.07
CA GLY A 570 -32.56 -10.22 1.26
C GLY A 570 -32.33 -9.50 2.60
N CYS A 571 -32.36 -8.16 2.59
CA CYS A 571 -32.17 -7.36 3.80
C CYS A 571 -33.35 -7.51 4.77
N THR A 572 -33.09 -7.62 6.08
CA THR A 572 -34.14 -7.94 7.08
C THR A 572 -34.03 -7.07 8.32
N VAL A 573 -35.18 -6.60 8.84
CA VAL A 573 -35.29 -5.77 10.06
C VAL A 573 -36.44 -6.21 10.97
N MET A 574 -36.42 -5.82 12.26
CA MET A 574 -37.51 -6.02 13.22
C MET A 574 -38.36 -4.75 13.49
N GLU A 575 -38.05 -3.62 12.84
CA GLU A 575 -38.94 -2.44 12.84
C GLU A 575 -39.36 -1.95 11.45
N TYR A 576 -38.57 -1.08 10.80
CA TYR A 576 -39.00 -0.33 9.62
C TYR A 576 -37.96 -0.40 8.49
N GLY A 577 -38.44 -0.51 7.24
CA GLY A 577 -37.56 -0.36 6.08
C GLY A 577 -36.62 -1.55 5.88
N GLY A 578 -37.14 -2.69 5.42
CA GLY A 578 -36.37 -3.93 5.29
C GLY A 578 -35.10 -3.79 4.45
N GLY A 579 -35.15 -3.02 3.36
CA GLY A 579 -33.98 -2.57 2.61
C GLY A 579 -33.51 -1.17 3.04
N ILE A 580 -34.43 -0.20 3.05
CA ILE A 580 -34.12 1.23 3.24
C ILE A 580 -35.04 1.85 4.30
N TYR A 581 -34.45 2.57 5.26
CA TYR A 581 -35.17 3.47 6.16
C TYR A 581 -34.62 4.89 6.04
N ILE A 582 -35.49 5.88 5.87
CA ILE A 582 -35.12 7.30 5.81
C ILE A 582 -36.11 8.10 6.64
N ASN A 583 -35.60 8.91 7.57
CA ASN A 583 -36.36 9.92 8.29
C ASN A 583 -35.81 11.33 7.99
N ALA A 584 -36.31 11.94 6.92
CA ALA A 584 -35.75 13.16 6.29
C ALA A 584 -36.36 14.48 6.82
N GLU A 585 -35.61 15.57 6.68
CA GLU A 585 -36.22 16.92 6.68
C GLU A 585 -36.59 17.29 5.23
N LEU A 586 -37.87 17.20 4.90
CA LEU A 586 -38.39 17.33 3.52
C LEU A 586 -38.29 18.75 2.95
N ALA A 587 -38.10 19.76 3.82
CA ALA A 587 -37.82 21.14 3.42
C ALA A 587 -36.32 21.38 3.08
N SER A 588 -35.43 20.46 3.44
CA SER A 588 -33.97 20.58 3.19
C SER A 588 -33.56 20.17 1.76
N GLN A 589 -32.28 20.32 1.41
CA GLN A 589 -31.74 19.92 0.10
C GLN A 589 -31.47 18.39 0.04
N PHE A 590 -32.48 17.60 0.41
CA PHE A 590 -32.46 16.15 0.28
C PHE A 590 -32.88 15.74 -1.14
N GLU A 591 -31.99 15.07 -1.89
CA GLU A 591 -32.29 14.45 -3.18
C GLU A 591 -32.09 12.93 -3.08
N PHE A 592 -33.15 12.18 -3.42
CA PHE A 592 -33.19 10.73 -3.39
C PHE A 592 -33.76 10.22 -4.71
N ASN A 593 -32.86 9.85 -5.61
CA ASN A 593 -33.14 9.44 -6.99
C ASN A 593 -32.54 8.04 -7.20
N ILE A 594 -33.33 7.02 -6.91
CA ILE A 594 -32.92 5.61 -7.04
C ILE A 594 -33.55 4.95 -8.27
N ASN A 595 -33.63 5.69 -9.37
CA ASN A 595 -34.26 5.23 -10.60
C ASN A 595 -33.68 3.91 -11.11
N ASP A 596 -34.54 3.07 -11.71
CA ASP A 596 -34.22 1.72 -12.20
C ASP A 596 -33.61 0.72 -11.18
N SER A 597 -33.54 1.08 -9.89
CA SER A 597 -33.00 0.24 -8.81
C SER A 597 -33.81 -1.04 -8.56
N LEU A 598 -33.15 -2.06 -8.03
CA LEU A 598 -33.75 -3.35 -7.67
C LEU A 598 -33.89 -3.50 -6.15
N ILE A 599 -35.08 -3.84 -5.68
CA ILE A 599 -35.33 -4.19 -4.27
C ILE A 599 -36.05 -5.54 -4.26
N GLN A 600 -35.41 -6.57 -3.71
CA GLN A 600 -36.02 -7.90 -3.66
C GLN A 600 -35.76 -8.65 -2.38
N GLU A 601 -36.71 -9.49 -1.97
CA GLU A 601 -36.54 -10.42 -0.83
C GLU A 601 -36.31 -9.69 0.51
N CYS A 602 -36.55 -8.38 0.56
CA CYS A 602 -36.42 -7.56 1.77
C CYS A 602 -37.64 -7.72 2.70
N VAL A 603 -37.38 -7.72 4.01
CA VAL A 603 -38.39 -8.05 5.03
C VAL A 603 -38.36 -7.06 6.21
N ALA A 604 -39.52 -6.51 6.58
CA ALA A 604 -39.74 -5.75 7.81
C ALA A 604 -40.73 -6.47 8.73
N LYS A 605 -40.26 -6.92 9.91
CA LYS A 605 -41.08 -7.69 10.85
C LYS A 605 -41.70 -6.81 11.94
N GLU A 606 -42.77 -7.27 12.55
CA GLU A 606 -43.30 -6.67 13.78
C GLU A 606 -42.48 -7.13 14.99
N ASN A 607 -41.94 -6.18 15.75
CA ASN A 607 -41.49 -6.40 17.11
C ASN A 607 -42.61 -6.01 18.09
N SER A 608 -43.36 -7.01 18.54
CA SER A 608 -44.51 -6.86 19.45
C SER A 608 -44.14 -6.56 20.92
N THR A 609 -42.85 -6.43 21.24
CA THR A 609 -42.39 -6.01 22.58
C THR A 609 -42.30 -4.49 22.72
N LEU A 610 -42.32 -3.75 21.61
CA LEU A 610 -42.28 -2.28 21.58
C LEU A 610 -43.68 -1.66 21.71
N THR A 611 -43.73 -0.46 22.30
CA THR A 611 -44.99 0.26 22.58
C THR A 611 -45.52 1.07 21.39
N TYR A 612 -44.72 1.18 20.33
CA TYR A 612 -45.03 1.88 19.09
C TYR A 612 -45.11 0.89 17.90
N PRO A 613 -45.81 1.24 16.79
CA PRO A 613 -46.21 0.26 15.78
C PRO A 613 -45.09 -0.04 14.77
N THR A 614 -44.55 -1.25 14.80
CA THR A 614 -43.44 -1.74 13.95
C THR A 614 -43.92 -2.65 12.81
N GLY A 615 -43.04 -3.05 11.90
CA GLY A 615 -43.33 -4.00 10.80
C GLY A 615 -43.89 -3.36 9.53
N TYR A 616 -43.37 -2.18 9.14
CA TYR A 616 -43.80 -1.43 7.96
C TYR A 616 -42.66 -1.18 6.97
N GLY A 617 -42.98 -1.12 5.67
CA GLY A 617 -42.01 -0.80 4.63
C GLY A 617 -41.04 -1.95 4.34
N GLY A 618 -41.54 -3.06 3.78
CA GLY A 618 -40.74 -4.28 3.59
C GLY A 618 -39.54 -4.08 2.66
N GLY A 619 -39.66 -3.21 1.65
CA GLY A 619 -38.53 -2.69 0.88
C GLY A 619 -38.03 -1.35 1.43
N ILE A 620 -38.89 -0.33 1.42
CA ILE A 620 -38.57 1.05 1.81
C ILE A 620 -39.56 1.57 2.86
N PHE A 621 -39.05 2.26 3.87
CA PHE A 621 -39.82 3.13 4.74
C PHE A 621 -39.25 4.56 4.65
N LEU A 622 -40.12 5.52 4.29
CA LEU A 622 -39.78 6.94 4.19
C LEU A 622 -40.68 7.75 5.13
N SER A 623 -40.10 8.42 6.11
CA SER A 623 -40.77 9.45 6.91
C SER A 623 -40.05 10.79 6.78
N GLY A 624 -40.70 11.85 7.25
CA GLY A 624 -40.01 13.11 7.42
C GLY A 624 -40.81 14.24 8.06
N SER A 625 -40.08 15.24 8.54
CA SER A 625 -40.58 16.53 9.00
C SER A 625 -40.48 17.60 7.90
N GLY A 626 -41.18 18.72 8.10
CA GLY A 626 -41.28 19.79 7.11
C GLY A 626 -42.22 19.45 5.94
N ASP A 627 -42.50 20.45 5.12
CA ASP A 627 -43.39 20.29 3.96
C ASP A 627 -42.58 20.02 2.68
N TYR A 628 -42.95 18.96 1.97
CA TYR A 628 -42.35 18.61 0.69
C TYR A 628 -42.82 19.54 -0.44
N ASP A 629 -41.88 20.19 -1.12
CA ASP A 629 -42.15 20.97 -2.33
C ASP A 629 -42.00 20.08 -3.58
N GLN A 630 -43.15 19.69 -4.16
CA GLN A 630 -43.23 18.90 -5.39
C GLN A 630 -42.53 19.52 -6.59
N SER A 631 -42.33 20.84 -6.64
CA SER A 631 -41.66 21.51 -7.76
C SER A 631 -40.17 21.13 -7.85
N THR A 632 -39.58 20.69 -6.73
CA THR A 632 -38.16 20.32 -6.62
C THR A 632 -37.82 18.99 -7.28
N LYS A 633 -38.80 18.09 -7.47
CA LYS A 633 -38.62 16.72 -8.00
C LYS A 633 -37.54 15.89 -7.27
N ARG A 634 -37.33 16.19 -5.98
CA ARG A 634 -36.25 15.63 -5.15
C ARG A 634 -36.41 14.17 -4.77
N LEU A 635 -37.61 13.61 -4.94
CA LEU A 635 -37.89 12.19 -4.75
C LEU A 635 -38.22 11.58 -6.11
N ASP A 636 -37.36 10.70 -6.61
CA ASP A 636 -37.61 9.93 -7.84
C ASP A 636 -37.46 8.43 -7.60
N PHE A 637 -38.49 7.72 -8.06
CA PHE A 637 -38.71 6.29 -7.89
C PHE A 637 -39.01 5.60 -9.23
N ILE A 638 -38.90 6.32 -10.35
CA ILE A 638 -39.27 5.84 -11.68
C ILE A 638 -38.36 4.67 -12.10
N GLY A 639 -38.96 3.65 -12.70
CA GLY A 639 -38.25 2.44 -13.17
C GLY A 639 -37.86 1.45 -12.08
N MET A 640 -37.94 1.81 -10.79
CA MET A 640 -37.61 0.93 -9.68
C MET A 640 -38.41 -0.39 -9.72
N LYS A 641 -37.72 -1.50 -9.50
CA LYS A 641 -38.24 -2.87 -9.53
C LYS A 641 -38.27 -3.43 -8.13
N ILE A 642 -39.46 -3.72 -7.60
CA ILE A 642 -39.62 -4.31 -6.26
C ILE A 642 -40.31 -5.68 -6.38
N TYR A 643 -39.73 -6.75 -5.82
CA TYR A 643 -40.29 -8.13 -5.88
C TYR A 643 -40.06 -8.93 -4.57
N ASN A 644 -40.87 -9.96 -4.32
CA ASN A 644 -40.68 -10.92 -3.21
C ASN A 644 -40.47 -10.31 -1.79
N TYR A 645 -40.96 -9.10 -1.58
CA TYR A 645 -40.83 -8.33 -0.33
C TYR A 645 -41.93 -8.71 0.69
N SER A 646 -41.69 -8.45 1.98
CA SER A 646 -42.69 -8.66 3.03
C SER A 646 -42.62 -7.60 4.12
N ALA A 647 -43.78 -7.12 4.56
CA ALA A 647 -43.93 -6.43 5.83
C ALA A 647 -45.04 -7.11 6.66
N ASP A 648 -44.91 -7.16 7.99
CA ASP A 648 -45.90 -7.82 8.85
C ASP A 648 -47.18 -6.98 9.04
N LYS A 649 -47.11 -5.65 8.89
CA LYS A 649 -48.27 -4.74 9.02
C LYS A 649 -48.73 -4.12 7.71
N GLY A 650 -47.85 -3.42 6.99
CA GLY A 650 -48.26 -2.62 5.85
C GLY A 650 -47.13 -1.94 5.08
N GLY A 651 -47.43 -1.50 3.86
CA GLY A 651 -46.41 -1.02 2.93
C GLY A 651 -45.43 -2.15 2.59
N GLN A 652 -45.95 -3.26 2.05
CA GLN A 652 -45.14 -4.46 1.74
C GLN A 652 -43.88 -4.11 0.94
N SER A 653 -44.02 -3.24 -0.07
CA SER A 653 -42.92 -2.67 -0.86
C SER A 653 -42.43 -1.34 -0.30
N LEU A 654 -43.30 -0.33 -0.26
CA LEU A 654 -43.02 1.03 0.17
C LEU A 654 -44.04 1.48 1.22
N TYR A 655 -43.56 2.15 2.28
CA TYR A 655 -44.38 2.88 3.24
C TYR A 655 -43.91 4.33 3.31
N VAL A 656 -44.83 5.29 3.29
CA VAL A 656 -44.53 6.73 3.34
C VAL A 656 -45.35 7.43 4.41
N ALA A 657 -44.70 8.20 5.28
CA ALA A 657 -45.32 9.00 6.35
C ALA A 657 -44.83 10.46 6.32
N MET A 658 -45.61 11.35 5.71
CA MET A 658 -45.32 12.79 5.62
C MET A 658 -46.61 13.63 5.56
N THR A 659 -46.53 14.92 5.89
CA THR A 659 -47.67 15.87 5.84
C THR A 659 -48.23 16.01 4.42
N GLN A 660 -47.35 16.20 3.44
CA GLN A 660 -47.69 16.50 2.05
C GLN A 660 -47.82 15.25 1.15
N LEU A 661 -48.16 14.08 1.72
CA LEU A 661 -48.30 12.82 0.98
C LEU A 661 -49.29 12.93 -0.20
N THR A 662 -50.34 13.73 -0.05
CA THR A 662 -51.31 13.98 -1.13
C THR A 662 -50.69 14.71 -2.32
N GLU A 663 -49.76 15.65 -2.10
CA GLU A 663 -49.08 16.35 -3.20
C GLU A 663 -48.04 15.45 -3.87
N LEU A 664 -47.29 14.64 -3.10
CA LEU A 664 -46.40 13.61 -3.64
C LEU A 664 -47.17 12.64 -4.57
N CYS A 665 -48.37 12.20 -4.17
CA CYS A 665 -49.22 11.31 -4.96
C CYS A 665 -50.00 12.00 -6.11
N LYS A 666 -50.04 13.33 -6.18
CA LYS A 666 -50.63 14.08 -7.32
C LYS A 666 -49.66 14.24 -8.48
N TYR A 667 -48.38 13.98 -8.25
CA TYR A 667 -47.32 14.05 -9.27
C TYR A 667 -47.37 12.83 -10.21
N ASP A 668 -48.47 12.70 -10.98
CA ASP A 668 -48.50 11.92 -12.25
C ASP A 668 -49.72 12.25 -13.14
N ILE A 669 -50.42 13.38 -12.95
CA ILE A 669 -51.57 13.78 -13.80
C ILE A 669 -51.09 14.36 -15.14
N ALA A 670 -50.29 13.58 -15.87
CA ALA A 670 -49.80 13.87 -17.22
C ALA A 670 -49.54 12.63 -18.09
N GLY A 671 -50.11 11.45 -17.79
CA GLY A 671 -50.42 10.48 -18.86
C GLY A 671 -50.20 8.99 -18.61
N ASP A 672 -49.54 8.57 -17.54
CA ASP A 672 -49.42 7.15 -17.15
C ASP A 672 -49.53 7.03 -15.61
N ASP A 673 -50.34 6.10 -15.09
CA ASP A 673 -50.72 6.01 -13.65
C ASP A 673 -49.63 5.28 -12.81
N LEU A 674 -48.36 5.65 -13.00
CA LEU A 674 -47.21 4.76 -12.79
C LEU A 674 -46.83 4.52 -11.32
N LEU A 675 -46.86 5.57 -10.49
CA LEU A 675 -46.45 5.49 -9.09
C LEU A 675 -47.36 4.56 -8.25
N LEU A 676 -48.63 4.42 -8.66
CA LEU A 676 -49.62 3.56 -8.01
C LEU A 676 -49.86 2.22 -8.71
N GLU A 677 -49.80 2.13 -10.04
CA GLU A 677 -50.14 0.90 -10.75
C GLU A 677 -48.99 -0.14 -10.74
N LYS A 678 -47.72 0.29 -10.71
CA LYS A 678 -46.55 -0.63 -10.74
C LYS A 678 -46.12 -1.21 -9.38
N LEU A 679 -46.71 -0.76 -8.27
CA LEU A 679 -46.51 -1.37 -6.94
C LEU A 679 -47.34 -2.65 -6.73
N TYR A 680 -48.12 -3.10 -7.72
CA TYR A 680 -49.00 -4.27 -7.63
C TYR A 680 -48.43 -5.51 -8.35
N THR A 681 -48.48 -6.65 -7.67
CA THR A 681 -48.52 -7.98 -8.30
C THR A 681 -49.69 -8.81 -7.74
N PRO A 682 -50.28 -9.74 -8.52
CA PRO A 682 -51.67 -10.13 -8.32
C PRO A 682 -51.86 -11.31 -7.35
N THR A 683 -51.73 -11.09 -6.03
CA THR A 683 -52.33 -12.01 -5.04
C THR A 683 -52.80 -11.32 -3.74
N LYS A 684 -54.08 -11.53 -3.40
CA LYS A 684 -54.79 -11.15 -2.15
C LYS A 684 -55.06 -9.65 -1.89
N TYR A 685 -56.11 -9.16 -2.54
CA TYR A 685 -56.89 -7.98 -2.13
C TYR A 685 -57.41 -8.05 -0.67
N ARG A 686 -57.38 -6.92 0.06
CA ARG A 686 -58.60 -6.38 0.75
C ARG A 686 -58.55 -4.96 1.35
N ASN A 687 -57.39 -4.38 1.69
CA ASN A 687 -57.37 -3.27 2.67
C ASN A 687 -57.26 -1.81 2.16
N LEU A 688 -57.20 -1.55 0.84
CA LEU A 688 -57.08 -0.18 0.29
C LEU A 688 -58.34 0.38 -0.38
N GLN A 689 -59.43 -0.39 -0.51
CA GLN A 689 -60.71 0.14 -1.02
C GLN A 689 -61.44 1.06 -0.01
N SER A 690 -61.06 1.06 1.26
CA SER A 690 -61.70 1.85 2.32
C SER A 690 -61.59 3.36 2.09
N TYR A 691 -60.48 3.86 1.53
CA TYR A 691 -60.26 5.29 1.33
C TYR A 691 -60.97 5.86 0.08
N ARG A 692 -61.02 5.12 -1.04
CA ARG A 692 -61.75 5.56 -2.25
C ARG A 692 -63.28 5.53 -2.10
N TYR A 693 -63.84 4.74 -1.17
CA TYR A 693 -65.29 4.55 -1.09
C TYR A 693 -66.04 5.54 -0.16
N GLN A 694 -65.34 6.25 0.73
CA GLN A 694 -66.00 7.20 1.65
C GLN A 694 -66.21 8.61 1.07
N HIS A 695 -65.34 9.09 0.17
CA HIS A 695 -65.40 10.48 -0.30
C HIS A 695 -66.33 10.77 -1.50
N PHE A 696 -66.88 9.75 -2.18
CA PHE A 696 -67.74 9.93 -3.35
C PHE A 696 -69.26 9.88 -3.08
N LYS A 697 -69.70 10.02 -1.80
CA LYS A 697 -71.14 9.95 -1.44
C LYS A 697 -71.75 11.20 -0.81
N GLN A 698 -71.03 12.33 -0.81
CA GLN A 698 -71.56 13.65 -0.41
C GLN A 698 -71.54 14.67 -1.55
N GLN A 699 -72.18 14.33 -2.67
CA GLN A 699 -72.77 15.30 -3.60
C GLN A 699 -73.87 14.61 -4.40
N LYS A 700 -75.13 14.92 -4.08
CA LYS A 700 -76.29 14.68 -4.95
C LYS A 700 -76.86 16.05 -5.31
N PRO A 701 -77.19 16.31 -6.58
CA PRO A 701 -77.89 17.52 -6.96
C PRO A 701 -79.39 17.39 -6.69
N ASN A 702 -79.92 18.34 -5.92
CA ASN A 702 -81.17 19.08 -6.12
C ASN A 702 -81.39 20.01 -4.92
#